data_AF-A0A8T4XGS4-F1
#
_entry.id   AF-A0A8T4XGS4-F1
#
_cell.length_a   1.000
_cell.length_b   1.000
_cell.length_c   1.000
_cell.angle_alpha   90.00
_cell.angle_beta   90.00
_cell.angle_gamma   90.00
#
_symmetry.space_group_name_H-M   'P 1'
#
loop_
_entity.id
_entity.type
_entity.pdbx_description
1 polymer ?
#
loop_
_entity_poly.entity_id
_entity_poly.type
_entity_poly.pdbx_seq_one_letter_code
_entity_poly.pdbx_strand_id
1 'polypeptide(L)'
;MDIKKMLVGLSATAIMLLSLLAPMLFTQVSAQAFPYEDYCIVNGVLATDYYVLYPFEKKNLTLGFSKYGELIGIPKVLDPSVQANWIGLDYDGVDPFCPPDTIHMEVWINGWYIDVQYTAPTKIEIPRDRHIWAFAMFSDTEAWGGDWKVGVDKPNSPTVKGGRQTNTYAETENIRVLYNGPRLFVAETVTHIYDWFDYDGDKIIDHPSETWPVVDVIIKIIFEKVKKYVILFKDLKLTLPSDYLEPGTYVAIEFSNREQYDLPPDYLSYAHYYEREGYTCYGSDWHVAEELYKKISYKYVAGGGETRITLPDKPIVKGFIKVWLNNNFLEEGTNYEVDYNAGSITLISPAKLAKNDVVEVHYIIVHKKAADWNHVYDVAQFISSNLKYVAFSAVWPPASDFTVDAWRKRLQYLFWPLNNVSEADMVSEPYRSPLLIAEWDILMAPGKTKHYRCVEVKGVVNRHDADDANRAEGENILDREVKYLLNEVFNPWDLNDAVEKDTMRFVKIDTRTVTATTRIDYRVGANAIISKEADIERKGSPSGTSWYDYCNATERVIVDGVLISPERTTAPYYNATDIDNVWYINVTIPAGTHTIKILWSNSTTPGRYEWVIVGRDAHTVDSVGAAMVTAAFKDKIIESEGGAGAYIGLAGADMLDADVRMQMPYVMNKFGTGATRADYKDAIGRAALRDDWCTTWPVASSNLIAVGGPIANLLAYYANDFTPALWGIPEYAASAWANKIIALSCWSQKTYASSEKTGYAVVATYKDLNGTVLFLIWGDWGRDTYYATKWFHEKGIYELQGYPNCVTAIILRIDYTKHEPTVSVVEKLGTISELILHQDP
;
A
#
# COMPACT_ATOMS: atom_id res chain seq x y z
N MET A 1 79.97 3.77 -42.92
CA MET A 1 79.66 3.90 -41.48
C MET A 1 78.32 4.61 -41.36
N ASP A 2 77.18 3.99 -41.05
CA ASP A 2 76.79 2.59 -41.10
C ASP A 2 75.24 2.63 -41.13
N ILE A 3 74.60 2.44 -42.29
CA ILE A 3 73.13 2.50 -42.44
C ILE A 3 72.45 1.48 -41.51
N LYS A 4 73.17 0.43 -41.10
CA LYS A 4 72.78 -0.52 -40.06
C LYS A 4 72.58 0.11 -38.68
N LYS A 5 73.34 1.15 -38.29
CA LYS A 5 73.18 1.80 -36.97
C LYS A 5 71.96 2.73 -36.92
N MET A 6 71.60 3.35 -38.04
CA MET A 6 70.43 4.23 -38.13
C MET A 6 69.11 3.44 -38.19
N LEU A 7 69.09 2.30 -38.89
CA LEU A 7 67.92 1.40 -38.90
C LEU A 7 67.67 0.77 -37.53
N VAL A 8 68.73 0.31 -36.84
CA VAL A 8 68.61 -0.28 -35.49
C VAL A 8 68.15 0.75 -34.46
N GLY A 9 68.62 2.01 -34.57
CA GLY A 9 68.16 3.11 -33.72
C GLY A 9 66.68 3.42 -33.89
N LEU A 10 66.19 3.54 -35.13
CA LEU A 10 64.76 3.80 -35.42
C LEU A 10 63.86 2.65 -34.97
N SER A 11 64.28 1.39 -35.14
CA SER A 11 63.50 0.25 -34.64
C SER A 11 63.52 0.13 -33.11
N ALA A 12 64.63 0.47 -32.44
CA ALA A 12 64.70 0.42 -30.97
C ALA A 12 63.86 1.54 -30.32
N THR A 13 63.83 2.74 -30.92
CA THR A 13 62.99 3.84 -30.43
C THR A 13 61.50 3.58 -30.71
N ALA A 14 61.15 3.01 -31.86
CA ALA A 14 59.76 2.63 -32.16
C ALA A 14 59.25 1.50 -31.24
N ILE A 15 60.07 0.49 -30.96
CA ILE A 15 59.72 -0.61 -30.04
C ILE A 15 59.62 -0.09 -28.59
N MET A 16 60.50 0.82 -28.16
CA MET A 16 60.36 1.48 -26.86
C MET A 16 59.10 2.35 -26.76
N LEU A 17 58.77 3.12 -27.80
CA LEU A 17 57.54 3.93 -27.83
C LEU A 17 56.27 3.06 -27.84
N LEU A 18 56.25 1.96 -28.59
CA LEU A 18 55.15 0.99 -28.60
C LEU A 18 55.03 0.24 -27.27
N SER A 19 56.14 -0.07 -26.59
CA SER A 19 56.12 -0.69 -25.26
C SER A 19 55.68 0.26 -24.13
N LEU A 20 55.84 1.58 -24.33
CA LEU A 20 55.38 2.63 -23.40
C LEU A 20 53.93 3.05 -23.69
N LEU A 21 53.45 2.93 -24.94
CA LEU A 21 52.07 3.23 -25.35
C LEU A 21 51.12 2.02 -25.22
N ALA A 22 51.61 0.79 -25.28
CA ALA A 22 50.78 -0.41 -25.15
C ALA A 22 50.03 -0.50 -23.79
N PRO A 23 50.63 -0.18 -22.63
CA PRO A 23 49.88 -0.13 -21.36
C PRO A 23 48.86 1.01 -21.29
N MET A 24 49.03 2.08 -22.09
CA MET A 24 48.05 3.18 -22.18
C MET A 24 46.87 2.88 -23.13
N LEU A 25 47.04 1.93 -24.06
CA LEU A 25 45.99 1.46 -24.98
C LEU A 25 45.12 0.34 -24.39
N PHE A 26 45.52 -0.20 -23.23
CA PHE A 26 44.71 -1.12 -22.44
C PHE A 26 44.45 -0.52 -21.06
N THR A 27 43.74 0.61 -21.01
CA THR A 27 42.91 0.85 -19.83
C THR A 27 41.89 -0.29 -19.79
N GLN A 28 42.16 -1.31 -18.97
CA GLN A 28 41.08 -2.16 -18.46
C GLN A 28 40.13 -1.22 -17.75
N VAL A 29 39.06 -0.81 -18.44
CA VAL A 29 37.86 -0.34 -17.78
C VAL A 29 37.43 -1.51 -16.91
N SER A 30 37.71 -1.45 -15.61
CA SER A 30 37.14 -2.41 -14.68
C SER A 30 35.63 -2.31 -14.87
N ALA A 31 34.97 -3.40 -15.27
CA ALA A 31 33.52 -3.44 -15.25
C ALA A 31 33.08 -2.98 -13.85
N GLN A 32 32.28 -1.92 -13.79
CA GLN A 32 31.73 -1.44 -12.53
C GLN A 32 31.02 -2.62 -11.88
N ALA A 33 31.34 -2.90 -10.60
CA ALA A 33 30.69 -3.96 -9.87
C ALA A 33 29.18 -3.72 -9.87
N PHE A 34 28.40 -4.77 -10.08
CA PHE A 34 26.94 -4.67 -10.04
C PHE A 34 26.49 -4.21 -8.64
N PRO A 35 25.64 -3.17 -8.53
CA PRO A 35 25.30 -2.54 -7.25
C PRO A 35 24.20 -3.33 -6.53
N TYR A 36 24.55 -4.46 -5.92
CA TYR A 36 23.57 -5.29 -5.19
C TYR A 36 22.89 -4.56 -4.02
N GLU A 37 23.51 -3.52 -3.48
CA GLU A 37 22.96 -2.65 -2.44
C GLU A 37 21.77 -1.80 -2.91
N ASP A 38 21.61 -1.62 -4.22
CA ASP A 38 20.47 -0.91 -4.81
C ASP A 38 19.20 -1.76 -4.83
N TYR A 39 19.29 -3.05 -4.48
CA TYR A 39 18.19 -4.01 -4.55
C TYR A 39 17.93 -4.71 -3.20
N CYS A 40 16.66 -5.05 -2.96
CA CYS A 40 16.22 -5.74 -1.77
C CYS A 40 15.24 -6.86 -2.13
N ILE A 41 15.32 -7.99 -1.40
CA ILE A 41 14.39 -9.11 -1.48
C ILE A 41 13.82 -9.39 -0.09
N VAL A 42 12.51 -9.58 -0.02
CA VAL A 42 11.79 -9.90 1.21
C VAL A 42 10.83 -11.07 0.96
N ASN A 43 11.08 -12.17 1.66
CA ASN A 43 10.23 -13.37 1.57
C ASN A 43 8.96 -13.23 2.42
N GLY A 44 7.83 -13.57 1.83
CA GLY A 44 6.59 -13.85 2.55
C GLY A 44 6.67 -15.16 3.34
N VAL A 45 5.79 -15.29 4.33
CA VAL A 45 5.74 -16.40 5.29
C VAL A 45 4.33 -16.96 5.52
N LEU A 46 3.32 -16.51 4.76
CA LEU A 46 1.92 -16.96 4.83
C LEU A 46 1.78 -18.50 4.78
N ALA A 47 2.52 -19.18 3.90
CA ALA A 47 2.45 -20.63 3.72
C ALA A 47 2.83 -21.43 4.96
N THR A 48 3.67 -20.85 5.81
CA THR A 48 4.12 -21.46 7.07
C THR A 48 3.48 -20.80 8.29
N ASP A 49 2.52 -19.89 8.09
CA ASP A 49 1.81 -19.24 9.19
C ASP A 49 0.69 -20.13 9.74
N TYR A 50 0.21 -19.74 10.93
CA TYR A 50 -0.68 -20.51 11.78
C TYR A 50 -2.16 -20.17 11.55
N TYR A 51 -2.47 -19.50 10.43
CA TYR A 51 -3.84 -19.27 9.98
C TYR A 51 -4.46 -20.57 9.44
N VAL A 52 -5.63 -20.93 9.92
CA VAL A 52 -6.38 -22.12 9.49
C VAL A 52 -7.71 -21.72 8.85
N LEU A 53 -8.25 -20.55 9.19
CA LEU A 53 -9.58 -20.10 8.74
C LEU A 53 -9.53 -19.16 7.52
N TYR A 54 -8.34 -18.89 7.01
CA TYR A 54 -8.17 -18.18 5.75
C TYR A 54 -8.77 -19.02 4.62
N PRO A 55 -9.76 -18.50 3.86
CA PRO A 55 -10.54 -19.32 2.94
C PRO A 55 -9.82 -19.63 1.62
N PHE A 56 -8.66 -19.02 1.38
CA PHE A 56 -7.87 -19.12 0.15
C PHE A 56 -6.53 -19.82 0.37
N GLU A 57 -5.80 -20.13 -0.72
CA GLU A 57 -4.52 -20.82 -0.63
C GLU A 57 -3.48 -20.01 0.15
N LYS A 58 -2.87 -20.61 1.16
CA LYS A 58 -1.77 -20.00 1.90
C LYS A 58 -0.45 -20.15 1.15
N LYS A 59 -0.28 -19.42 0.04
CA LYS A 59 0.99 -19.34 -0.70
C LYS A 59 1.73 -18.06 -0.31
N ASN A 60 3.06 -18.11 -0.33
CA ASN A 60 3.88 -16.93 -0.06
C ASN A 60 3.88 -16.00 -1.27
N LEU A 61 3.99 -14.71 -0.99
CA LEU A 61 4.45 -13.71 -1.95
C LEU A 61 5.90 -13.36 -1.60
N THR A 62 6.78 -13.28 -2.57
CA THR A 62 8.14 -12.77 -2.40
C THR A 62 8.24 -11.43 -3.12
N LEU A 63 8.71 -10.42 -2.40
CA LEU A 63 8.84 -9.06 -2.91
C LEU A 63 10.30 -8.76 -3.23
N GLY A 64 10.59 -8.36 -4.46
CA GLY A 64 11.83 -7.71 -4.86
C GLY A 64 11.59 -6.27 -5.24
N PHE A 65 12.51 -5.37 -4.87
CA PHE A 65 12.44 -3.96 -5.23
C PHE A 65 13.82 -3.29 -5.27
N SER A 66 13.89 -2.16 -5.95
CA SER A 66 15.10 -1.34 -6.08
C SER A 66 15.00 -0.04 -5.27
N LYS A 67 16.14 0.64 -5.07
CA LYS A 67 16.22 1.98 -4.47
C LYS A 67 15.42 3.02 -5.25
N TYR A 68 15.12 2.77 -6.52
CA TYR A 68 14.38 3.68 -7.39
C TYR A 68 12.86 3.55 -7.26
N GLY A 69 12.39 2.60 -6.44
CA GLY A 69 10.96 2.35 -6.22
C GLY A 69 10.32 1.39 -7.23
N GLU A 70 11.14 0.73 -8.05
CA GLU A 70 10.69 -0.34 -8.95
C GLU A 70 10.53 -1.61 -8.14
N LEU A 71 9.51 -2.41 -8.42
CA LEU A 71 9.30 -3.73 -7.82
C LEU A 71 10.06 -4.80 -8.59
N ILE A 72 11.37 -4.60 -8.68
CA ILE A 72 12.34 -5.52 -9.27
C ILE A 72 13.57 -5.53 -8.38
N GLY A 73 13.96 -6.71 -7.93
CA GLY A 73 15.11 -6.94 -7.07
C GLY A 73 15.87 -8.20 -7.46
N ILE A 74 17.06 -8.35 -6.89
CA ILE A 74 17.90 -9.53 -7.09
C ILE A 74 18.59 -9.90 -5.77
N PRO A 75 18.62 -11.19 -5.38
CA PRO A 75 19.40 -11.63 -4.24
C PRO A 75 20.88 -11.30 -4.40
N LYS A 76 21.51 -10.89 -3.29
CA LYS A 76 22.96 -10.64 -3.27
C LYS A 76 23.71 -11.87 -3.77
N VAL A 77 24.75 -11.65 -4.58
CA VAL A 77 25.66 -12.65 -5.17
C VAL A 77 25.16 -13.42 -6.39
N LEU A 78 23.88 -13.31 -6.77
CA LEU A 78 23.38 -13.96 -7.98
C LEU A 78 23.77 -13.17 -9.24
N ASP A 79 24.03 -13.88 -10.33
CA ASP A 79 24.46 -13.28 -11.60
C ASP A 79 23.31 -12.43 -12.20
N PRO A 80 23.46 -11.11 -12.34
CA PRO A 80 22.41 -10.23 -12.88
C PRO A 80 22.14 -10.45 -14.37
N SER A 81 23.02 -11.14 -15.09
CA SER A 81 22.79 -11.50 -16.50
C SER A 81 21.84 -12.69 -16.67
N VAL A 82 21.54 -13.41 -15.59
CA VAL A 82 20.60 -14.54 -15.60
C VAL A 82 19.23 -14.06 -15.16
N GLN A 83 18.32 -13.97 -16.12
CA GLN A 83 16.97 -13.44 -15.96
C GLN A 83 16.20 -14.07 -14.78
N ALA A 84 16.25 -15.40 -14.63
CA ALA A 84 15.56 -16.14 -13.57
C ALA A 84 16.09 -15.87 -12.14
N ASN A 85 17.18 -15.10 -11.97
CA ASN A 85 17.66 -14.69 -10.66
C ASN A 85 16.94 -13.45 -10.12
N TRP A 86 16.24 -12.71 -10.98
CA TRP A 86 15.49 -11.52 -10.60
C TRP A 86 14.13 -11.90 -10.04
N ILE A 87 13.66 -11.09 -9.11
CA ILE A 87 12.38 -11.26 -8.41
C ILE A 87 11.71 -9.90 -8.36
N GLY A 88 10.45 -9.84 -8.76
CA GLY A 88 9.57 -8.70 -8.60
C GLY A 88 8.47 -9.01 -7.60
N LEU A 89 7.37 -9.61 -8.07
CA LEU A 89 6.20 -9.93 -7.24
C LEU A 89 5.89 -11.43 -7.30
N ASP A 90 6.90 -12.27 -7.02
CA ASP A 90 6.84 -13.72 -7.17
C ASP A 90 5.81 -14.38 -6.23
N TYR A 91 4.84 -15.05 -6.84
CA TYR A 91 3.80 -15.83 -6.19
C TYR A 91 3.86 -17.27 -6.70
N ASP A 92 4.56 -18.14 -5.96
CA ASP A 92 4.66 -19.58 -6.30
C ASP A 92 5.22 -19.82 -7.72
N GLY A 93 6.28 -19.07 -8.08
CA GLY A 93 6.90 -19.12 -9.40
C GLY A 93 6.21 -18.27 -10.46
N VAL A 94 5.16 -17.53 -10.10
CA VAL A 94 4.47 -16.58 -10.98
C VAL A 94 4.92 -15.17 -10.61
N ASP A 95 5.74 -14.56 -11.47
CA ASP A 95 6.23 -13.22 -11.27
C ASP A 95 5.84 -12.32 -12.45
N PRO A 96 4.90 -11.37 -12.26
CA PRO A 96 4.43 -10.50 -13.34
C PRO A 96 5.47 -9.46 -13.77
N PHE A 97 6.51 -9.19 -12.97
CA PHE A 97 7.50 -8.13 -13.24
C PHE A 97 8.89 -8.67 -13.55
N CYS A 98 9.19 -9.91 -13.15
CA CYS A 98 10.42 -10.61 -13.46
C CYS A 98 10.13 -12.00 -14.04
N PRO A 99 9.46 -12.10 -15.20
CA PRO A 99 9.22 -13.39 -15.84
C PRO A 99 10.55 -14.12 -16.06
N PRO A 100 10.70 -15.40 -15.72
CA PRO A 100 12.01 -16.05 -15.67
C PRO A 100 12.65 -16.28 -17.04
N ASP A 101 11.86 -16.16 -18.12
CA ASP A 101 12.24 -16.37 -19.50
C ASP A 101 11.37 -15.54 -20.48
N THR A 102 11.50 -15.79 -21.78
CA THR A 102 10.66 -15.32 -22.91
C THR A 102 10.58 -13.81 -23.12
N ILE A 103 10.21 -13.06 -22.10
CA ILE A 103 10.15 -11.60 -22.07
C ILE A 103 11.51 -11.10 -21.60
N HIS A 104 12.29 -10.54 -22.52
CA HIS A 104 13.64 -10.05 -22.24
C HIS A 104 13.63 -8.88 -21.24
N MET A 105 14.68 -8.77 -20.41
CA MET A 105 14.80 -7.73 -19.37
C MET A 105 14.73 -6.30 -19.94
N GLU A 106 15.18 -6.09 -21.18
CA GLU A 106 15.06 -4.82 -21.90
C GLU A 106 13.62 -4.37 -22.09
N VAL A 107 12.61 -5.20 -21.89
CA VAL A 107 11.19 -4.81 -21.97
C VAL A 107 10.44 -4.99 -20.66
N TRP A 108 11.13 -5.15 -19.53
CA TRP A 108 10.48 -5.15 -18.21
C TRP A 108 10.17 -3.72 -17.79
N ILE A 109 8.94 -3.29 -18.05
CA ILE A 109 8.45 -1.98 -17.63
C ILE A 109 7.80 -2.09 -16.25
N ASN A 110 8.52 -1.63 -15.23
CA ASN A 110 7.98 -1.48 -13.88
C ASN A 110 8.61 -0.24 -13.23
N GLY A 111 7.79 0.65 -12.67
CA GLY A 111 8.26 1.87 -12.01
C GLY A 111 7.27 3.03 -12.15
N TRP A 112 7.80 4.25 -12.26
CA TRP A 112 7.01 5.48 -12.28
C TRP A 112 7.55 6.53 -13.26
N TYR A 113 6.67 7.45 -13.66
CA TYR A 113 6.93 8.63 -14.48
C TYR A 113 6.41 9.89 -13.78
N ILE A 114 7.10 11.02 -13.96
CA ILE A 114 6.66 12.33 -13.48
C ILE A 114 6.93 13.43 -14.53
N ASP A 115 5.94 14.28 -14.76
CA ASP A 115 6.04 15.54 -15.51
C ASP A 115 5.75 16.70 -14.57
N VAL A 116 6.61 17.72 -14.54
CA VAL A 116 6.50 18.87 -13.66
C VAL A 116 6.59 20.14 -14.49
N GLN A 117 5.58 20.99 -14.39
CA GLN A 117 5.55 22.29 -15.05
C GLN A 117 5.27 23.39 -14.04
N TYR A 118 6.02 24.49 -14.14
CA TYR A 118 5.78 25.69 -13.35
C TYR A 118 6.29 26.94 -14.07
N THR A 119 5.94 28.11 -13.54
CA THR A 119 6.39 29.40 -14.07
C THR A 119 7.40 30.02 -13.11
N ALA A 120 8.64 30.21 -13.56
CA ALA A 120 9.66 30.90 -12.77
C ALA A 120 9.36 32.41 -12.66
N PRO A 121 9.70 33.07 -11.53
CA PRO A 121 9.34 34.46 -11.31
C PRO A 121 10.18 35.44 -12.13
N THR A 122 9.63 36.63 -12.39
CA THR A 122 10.29 37.67 -13.20
C THR A 122 11.57 38.22 -12.56
N LYS A 123 11.74 38.00 -11.25
CA LYS A 123 12.84 38.54 -10.45
C LYS A 123 14.16 37.77 -10.57
N ILE A 124 14.14 36.59 -11.19
CA ILE A 124 15.34 35.74 -11.38
C ILE A 124 15.62 35.59 -12.88
N GLU A 125 16.89 35.56 -13.25
CA GLU A 125 17.34 35.51 -14.65
C GLU A 125 17.42 34.06 -15.15
N ILE A 126 16.26 33.41 -15.27
CA ILE A 126 16.09 32.10 -15.90
C ILE A 126 14.84 32.11 -16.82
N PRO A 127 14.73 31.20 -17.80
CA PRO A 127 13.51 31.05 -18.60
C PRO A 127 12.28 30.88 -17.70
N ARG A 128 11.21 31.63 -17.98
CA ARG A 128 9.97 31.57 -17.19
C ARG A 128 9.24 30.25 -17.36
N ASP A 129 9.26 29.69 -18.56
CA ASP A 129 8.66 28.41 -18.87
C ASP A 129 9.57 27.27 -18.37
N ARG A 130 9.23 26.69 -17.21
CA ARG A 130 9.96 25.56 -16.64
C ARG A 130 9.20 24.26 -16.86
N HIS A 131 9.93 23.24 -17.33
CA HIS A 131 9.41 21.90 -17.60
C HIS A 131 10.48 20.85 -17.27
N ILE A 132 10.14 19.95 -16.37
CA ILE A 132 10.99 18.86 -15.92
C ILE A 132 10.20 17.57 -16.14
N TRP A 133 10.85 16.54 -16.64
CA TRP A 133 10.33 15.19 -16.61
C TRP A 133 11.40 14.26 -16.04
N ALA A 134 10.95 13.24 -15.34
CA ALA A 134 11.80 12.16 -14.90
C ALA A 134 11.01 10.86 -14.95
N PHE A 135 11.70 9.76 -15.17
CA PHE A 135 11.12 8.45 -14.95
C PHE A 135 12.16 7.53 -14.36
N ALA A 136 11.72 6.69 -13.43
CA ALA A 136 12.47 5.55 -12.94
C ALA A 136 11.63 4.31 -13.22
N MET A 137 11.96 3.68 -14.34
CA MET A 137 11.46 2.37 -14.75
C MET A 137 12.66 1.43 -14.82
N PHE A 138 12.45 0.13 -14.64
CA PHE A 138 13.58 -0.79 -14.74
C PHE A 138 14.20 -0.82 -16.15
N SER A 139 13.37 -0.60 -17.18
CA SER A 139 13.80 -0.55 -18.58
C SER A 139 13.09 0.56 -19.38
N ASP A 140 13.70 0.95 -20.49
CA ASP A 140 13.17 1.89 -21.49
C ASP A 140 12.88 1.21 -22.85
N THR A 141 12.66 -0.11 -22.88
CA THR A 141 12.48 -0.94 -24.09
C THR A 141 13.75 -1.23 -24.90
N GLU A 142 14.89 -0.63 -24.53
CA GLU A 142 16.15 -0.73 -25.27
C GLU A 142 17.34 -1.12 -24.37
N ALA A 143 17.35 -0.65 -23.12
CA ALA A 143 18.29 -1.05 -22.08
C ALA A 143 17.63 -1.05 -20.70
N TRP A 144 18.11 -1.93 -19.83
CA TRP A 144 17.61 -2.12 -18.48
C TRP A 144 18.66 -1.75 -17.43
N GLY A 145 18.23 -1.52 -16.20
CA GLY A 145 19.15 -1.30 -15.08
C GLY A 145 19.94 0.01 -15.19
N GLY A 146 21.03 0.12 -14.41
CA GLY A 146 21.92 1.28 -14.39
C GLY A 146 21.46 2.48 -13.54
N ASP A 147 22.36 3.42 -13.30
CA ASP A 147 22.03 4.66 -12.57
C ASP A 147 21.44 5.73 -13.50
N TRP A 148 20.94 6.82 -12.91
CA TRP A 148 20.30 7.95 -13.60
C TRP A 148 21.10 8.47 -14.81
N LYS A 149 20.37 8.75 -15.90
CA LYS A 149 20.86 9.57 -17.02
C LYS A 149 20.24 10.96 -16.92
N VAL A 150 21.09 11.96 -16.72
CA VAL A 150 20.70 13.37 -16.52
C VAL A 150 20.93 14.18 -17.80
N GLY A 151 20.25 15.31 -17.94
CA GLY A 151 20.41 16.21 -19.09
C GLY A 151 19.95 15.61 -20.42
N VAL A 152 18.97 14.69 -20.39
CA VAL A 152 18.48 14.03 -21.60
C VAL A 152 17.48 14.91 -22.34
N ASP A 153 17.72 15.21 -23.61
CA ASP A 153 16.87 16.15 -24.39
C ASP A 153 15.38 15.75 -24.46
N LYS A 154 15.08 14.45 -24.52
CA LYS A 154 13.70 13.94 -24.62
C LYS A 154 13.55 12.53 -24.03
N PRO A 155 12.37 12.18 -23.49
CA PRO A 155 12.11 10.89 -22.85
C PRO A 155 12.35 9.67 -23.74
N ASN A 156 12.06 9.76 -25.04
CA ASN A 156 12.26 8.66 -25.99
C ASN A 156 13.57 8.80 -26.79
N SER A 157 14.66 9.13 -26.10
CA SER A 157 15.95 9.40 -26.74
C SER A 157 16.42 8.22 -27.61
N PRO A 158 16.80 8.46 -28.89
CA PRO A 158 17.36 7.41 -29.72
C PRO A 158 18.80 7.04 -29.31
N THR A 159 19.49 7.92 -28.56
CA THR A 159 20.92 7.80 -28.24
C THR A 159 21.20 7.54 -26.77
N VAL A 160 20.35 8.03 -25.86
CA VAL A 160 20.47 7.77 -24.43
C VAL A 160 19.48 6.65 -24.08
N LYS A 161 20.00 5.54 -23.58
CA LYS A 161 19.24 4.34 -23.22
C LYS A 161 19.36 4.03 -21.73
N GLY A 162 18.34 3.36 -21.20
CA GLY A 162 18.25 2.91 -19.80
C GLY A 162 16.99 3.42 -19.12
N GLY A 163 16.45 2.65 -18.19
CA GLY A 163 15.14 2.92 -17.60
C GLY A 163 15.06 4.10 -16.62
N ARG A 164 16.15 4.82 -16.32
CA ARG A 164 16.16 5.94 -15.36
C ARG A 164 16.71 7.19 -16.02
N GLN A 165 15.85 8.14 -16.37
CA GLN A 165 16.24 9.32 -17.15
C GLN A 165 15.48 10.58 -16.73
N THR A 166 16.13 11.73 -16.90
CA THR A 166 15.53 13.06 -16.75
C THR A 166 16.17 14.07 -17.69
N ASN A 167 15.43 15.10 -18.09
CA ASN A 167 15.99 16.24 -18.82
C ASN A 167 16.79 17.21 -17.95
N THR A 168 16.67 17.12 -16.63
CA THR A 168 17.40 17.95 -15.68
C THR A 168 18.33 17.07 -14.86
N TYR A 169 18.19 17.06 -13.54
CA TYR A 169 18.99 16.26 -12.62
C TYR A 169 18.09 15.53 -11.63
N ALA A 170 18.41 14.27 -11.37
CA ALA A 170 17.75 13.44 -10.38
C ALA A 170 18.77 12.53 -9.71
N GLU A 171 18.59 12.28 -8.42
CA GLU A 171 19.38 11.34 -7.66
C GLU A 171 18.51 10.59 -6.66
N THR A 172 18.94 9.39 -6.28
CA THR A 172 18.16 8.49 -5.41
C THR A 172 19.01 8.01 -4.24
N GLU A 173 18.48 8.14 -3.04
CA GLU A 173 19.11 7.65 -1.81
C GLU A 173 19.18 6.11 -1.78
N ASN A 174 20.00 5.56 -0.88
CA ASN A 174 19.98 4.12 -0.63
C ASN A 174 18.69 3.70 0.07
N ILE A 175 18.26 2.44 -0.13
CA ILE A 175 17.08 1.87 0.53
C ILE A 175 17.23 1.99 2.06
N ARG A 176 16.22 2.57 2.70
CA ARG A 176 16.13 2.67 4.16
C ARG A 176 15.14 1.65 4.69
N VAL A 177 15.64 0.52 5.21
CA VAL A 177 14.80 -0.43 5.94
C VAL A 177 14.48 0.15 7.31
N LEU A 178 13.21 0.47 7.55
CA LEU A 178 12.73 1.12 8.77
C LEU A 178 12.29 0.09 9.83
N TYR A 179 11.71 -1.03 9.38
CA TYR A 179 11.28 -2.12 10.24
C TYR A 179 11.31 -3.46 9.49
N ASN A 180 11.84 -4.52 10.11
CA ASN A 180 11.87 -5.86 9.54
C ASN A 180 11.53 -6.91 10.62
N GLY A 181 10.25 -6.94 10.99
CA GLY A 181 9.70 -7.86 11.97
C GLY A 181 9.34 -9.23 11.39
N PRO A 182 8.84 -10.16 12.23
CA PRO A 182 8.47 -11.49 11.80
C PRO A 182 7.34 -11.53 10.76
N ARG A 183 6.43 -10.55 10.77
CA ARG A 183 5.32 -10.43 9.80
C ARG A 183 5.20 -9.11 9.08
N LEU A 184 5.88 -8.05 9.54
CA LEU A 184 5.86 -6.74 8.88
C LEU A 184 7.26 -6.36 8.38
N PHE A 185 7.34 -5.93 7.13
CA PHE A 185 8.50 -5.25 6.57
C PHE A 185 8.10 -3.85 6.12
N VAL A 186 8.90 -2.86 6.50
CA VAL A 186 8.76 -1.47 6.06
C VAL A 186 10.10 -0.94 5.58
N ALA A 187 10.12 -0.44 4.36
CA ALA A 187 11.26 0.27 3.78
C ALA A 187 10.81 1.57 3.12
N GLU A 188 11.77 2.46 2.87
CA GLU A 188 11.56 3.74 2.20
C GLU A 188 12.63 3.95 1.14
N THR A 189 12.20 4.48 0.00
CA THR A 189 13.06 4.97 -1.09
C THR A 189 12.77 6.43 -1.34
N VAL A 190 13.82 7.23 -1.58
CA VAL A 190 13.70 8.67 -1.80
C VAL A 190 14.44 9.04 -3.08
N THR A 191 13.74 9.63 -4.04
CA THR A 191 14.32 10.25 -5.23
C THR A 191 14.12 11.76 -5.17
N HIS A 192 15.20 12.50 -5.31
CA HIS A 192 15.22 13.95 -5.36
C HIS A 192 15.24 14.42 -6.82
N ILE A 193 14.29 15.27 -7.20
CA ILE A 193 14.22 15.85 -8.54
C ILE A 193 14.54 17.33 -8.47
N TYR A 194 15.47 17.74 -9.31
CA TYR A 194 15.96 19.10 -9.41
C TYR A 194 15.65 19.68 -10.77
N ASP A 195 15.51 20.99 -10.82
CA ASP A 195 15.57 21.75 -12.07
C ASP A 195 16.97 22.37 -12.20
N TRP A 196 17.34 22.75 -13.42
CA TRP A 196 18.68 23.19 -13.78
C TRP A 196 18.66 24.37 -14.75
N PHE A 197 19.66 25.24 -14.65
CA PHE A 197 19.91 26.24 -15.67
C PHE A 197 21.41 26.44 -15.88
N ASP A 198 21.81 26.37 -17.15
CA ASP A 198 23.18 26.57 -17.64
C ASP A 198 23.60 28.04 -17.47
N TYR A 199 24.24 28.39 -16.36
CA TYR A 199 24.62 29.79 -16.09
C TYR A 199 25.91 30.18 -16.81
N ASP A 200 26.79 29.22 -17.09
CA ASP A 200 28.08 29.47 -17.73
C ASP A 200 28.13 29.15 -19.23
N GLY A 201 27.10 28.46 -19.75
CA GLY A 201 26.89 28.18 -21.17
C GLY A 201 27.63 26.95 -21.69
N ASP A 202 28.16 26.09 -20.82
CA ASP A 202 28.95 24.91 -21.19
C ASP A 202 28.11 23.66 -21.50
N LYS A 203 26.81 23.71 -21.17
CA LYS A 203 25.81 22.63 -21.33
C LYS A 203 26.10 21.38 -20.51
N ILE A 204 26.79 21.53 -19.39
CA ILE A 204 27.03 20.49 -18.41
C ILE A 204 26.16 20.80 -17.19
N ILE A 205 25.56 19.77 -16.61
CA ILE A 205 24.79 19.93 -15.39
C ILE A 205 25.75 19.91 -14.20
N ASP A 206 26.02 21.09 -13.65
CA ASP A 206 26.85 21.25 -12.46
C ASP A 206 26.00 21.20 -11.17
N HIS A 207 25.76 19.99 -10.65
CA HIS A 207 25.11 19.79 -9.36
C HIS A 207 26.12 19.89 -8.19
N PRO A 208 25.84 20.66 -7.11
CA PRO A 208 24.60 21.38 -6.84
C PRO A 208 24.59 22.87 -7.26
N SER A 209 25.63 23.39 -7.90
CA SER A 209 25.81 24.83 -8.14
C SER A 209 24.80 25.47 -9.11
N GLU A 210 24.29 24.69 -10.06
CA GLU A 210 23.37 25.17 -11.11
C GLU A 210 21.97 24.54 -11.03
N THR A 211 21.73 23.76 -9.97
CA THR A 211 20.49 23.02 -9.78
C THR A 211 19.75 23.51 -8.55
N TRP A 212 18.43 23.42 -8.54
CA TRP A 212 17.61 23.67 -7.35
C TRP A 212 16.54 22.59 -7.19
N PRO A 213 16.18 22.23 -5.94
CA PRO A 213 15.24 21.16 -5.69
C PRO A 213 13.83 21.57 -6.16
N VAL A 214 13.04 20.59 -6.61
CA VAL A 214 11.66 20.80 -7.09
C VAL A 214 10.68 19.93 -6.33
N VAL A 215 10.90 18.60 -6.37
CA VAL A 215 10.00 17.63 -5.75
C VAL A 215 10.80 16.39 -5.35
N ASP A 216 10.47 15.85 -4.18
CA ASP A 216 10.93 14.54 -3.75
C ASP A 216 9.83 13.50 -4.01
N VAL A 217 10.19 12.37 -4.61
CA VAL A 217 9.35 11.18 -4.76
C VAL A 217 9.77 10.19 -3.68
N ILE A 218 8.94 10.04 -2.65
CA ILE A 218 9.18 9.17 -1.51
C ILE A 218 8.24 7.97 -1.63
N ILE A 219 8.78 6.77 -1.77
CA ILE A 219 7.97 5.54 -1.83
C ILE A 219 8.23 4.72 -0.57
N LYS A 220 7.23 4.65 0.31
CA LYS A 220 7.24 3.76 1.47
C LYS A 220 6.61 2.42 1.07
N ILE A 221 7.39 1.37 1.23
CA ILE A 221 7.03 -0.01 0.90
C ILE A 221 6.62 -0.69 2.20
N ILE A 222 5.36 -1.08 2.30
CA ILE A 222 4.78 -1.76 3.47
C ILE A 222 4.35 -3.16 3.02
N PHE A 223 5.07 -4.17 3.49
CA PHE A 223 4.81 -5.55 3.16
C PHE A 223 4.54 -6.36 4.41
N GLU A 224 3.26 -6.68 4.63
CA GLU A 224 2.87 -7.72 5.55
C GLU A 224 3.19 -9.09 4.94
N LYS A 225 4.23 -9.75 5.44
CA LYS A 225 4.76 -11.02 4.93
C LYS A 225 3.76 -12.16 4.96
N VAL A 226 2.65 -12.01 5.68
CA VAL A 226 1.55 -12.97 5.72
C VAL A 226 0.39 -12.61 4.79
N LYS A 227 0.58 -11.64 3.90
CA LYS A 227 -0.39 -11.22 2.88
C LYS A 227 0.15 -11.53 1.50
N LYS A 228 -0.75 -11.44 0.52
CA LYS A 228 -0.45 -11.62 -0.92
C LYS A 228 -0.42 -10.28 -1.66
N TYR A 229 -0.17 -9.20 -0.95
CA TYR A 229 -0.05 -7.86 -1.51
C TYR A 229 1.02 -7.04 -0.80
N VAL A 230 1.47 -5.99 -1.46
CA VAL A 230 2.29 -4.90 -0.93
C VAL A 230 1.51 -3.59 -1.02
N ILE A 231 1.66 -2.72 -0.02
CA ILE A 231 1.14 -1.36 -0.04
C ILE A 231 2.29 -0.41 -0.30
N LEU A 232 2.11 0.52 -1.24
CA LEU A 232 3.04 1.58 -1.56
C LEU A 232 2.40 2.93 -1.21
N PHE A 233 3.01 3.69 -0.31
CA PHE A 233 2.70 5.12 -0.17
C PHE A 233 3.69 5.89 -1.03
N LYS A 234 3.20 6.48 -2.12
CA LYS A 234 3.97 7.32 -3.03
C LYS A 234 3.69 8.77 -2.67
N ASP A 235 4.52 9.30 -1.80
CA ASP A 235 4.46 10.63 -1.24
C ASP A 235 5.28 11.59 -2.14
N LEU A 236 4.60 12.57 -2.75
CA LEU A 236 5.23 13.67 -3.48
C LEU A 236 5.36 14.87 -2.56
N LYS A 237 6.60 15.31 -2.29
CA LYS A 237 6.89 16.46 -1.41
C LYS A 237 7.51 17.58 -2.23
N LEU A 238 6.83 18.72 -2.29
CA LEU A 238 7.32 19.90 -3.01
C LEU A 238 8.49 20.53 -2.23
N THR A 239 9.67 20.51 -2.84
CA THR A 239 10.91 21.09 -2.31
C THR A 239 11.32 22.38 -3.04
N LEU A 240 10.55 22.79 -4.07
CA LEU A 240 10.73 24.04 -4.80
C LEU A 240 10.74 25.26 -3.85
N PRO A 241 11.84 26.04 -3.80
CA PRO A 241 11.86 27.25 -3.00
C PRO A 241 10.85 28.28 -3.53
N SER A 242 10.17 29.00 -2.63
CA SER A 242 9.13 29.97 -3.02
C SER A 242 9.67 31.10 -3.93
N ASP A 243 10.97 31.37 -3.88
CA ASP A 243 11.62 32.36 -4.74
C ASP A 243 11.80 31.93 -6.20
N TYR A 244 11.57 30.65 -6.51
CA TYR A 244 11.61 30.07 -7.85
C TYR A 244 10.22 29.85 -8.46
N LEU A 245 9.14 30.22 -7.77
CA LEU A 245 7.77 30.14 -8.28
C LEU A 245 7.16 31.55 -8.43
N GLU A 246 6.52 31.82 -9.57
CA GLU A 246 5.78 33.06 -9.77
C GLU A 246 4.67 33.20 -8.70
N PRO A 247 4.61 34.33 -7.97
CA PRO A 247 3.61 34.53 -6.93
C PRO A 247 2.17 34.31 -7.41
N GLY A 248 1.40 33.53 -6.63
CA GLY A 248 0.00 33.23 -6.95
C GLY A 248 -0.22 32.14 -7.99
N THR A 249 0.85 31.51 -8.49
CA THR A 249 0.79 30.35 -9.39
C THR A 249 1.04 29.04 -8.66
N TYR A 250 0.96 27.93 -9.39
CA TYR A 250 1.18 26.57 -8.89
C TYR A 250 2.23 25.82 -9.70
N VAL A 251 2.70 24.73 -9.13
CA VAL A 251 3.41 23.65 -9.81
C VAL A 251 2.38 22.59 -10.20
N ALA A 252 2.25 22.30 -11.49
CA ALA A 252 1.45 21.18 -11.99
C ALA A 252 2.34 19.96 -12.13
N ILE A 253 1.90 18.83 -11.59
CA ILE A 253 2.60 17.56 -11.62
C ILE A 253 1.67 16.49 -12.19
N GLU A 254 2.09 15.76 -13.21
CA GLU A 254 1.45 14.50 -13.63
C GLU A 254 2.37 13.38 -13.18
N PHE A 255 1.92 12.58 -12.21
CA PHE A 255 2.68 11.45 -11.66
C PHE A 255 1.96 10.16 -11.95
N SER A 256 2.66 9.13 -12.43
CA SER A 256 2.00 7.92 -12.86
C SER A 256 2.84 6.66 -12.72
N ASN A 257 2.13 5.55 -12.54
CA ASN A 257 2.72 4.22 -12.55
C ASN A 257 2.93 3.75 -14.00
N ARG A 258 3.97 2.95 -14.23
CA ARG A 258 4.30 2.33 -15.53
C ARG A 258 4.59 0.86 -15.29
N GLU A 259 3.62 -0.02 -15.54
CA GLU A 259 3.66 -1.39 -15.01
C GLU A 259 3.12 -2.45 -15.97
N GLN A 260 4.01 -3.28 -16.48
CA GLN A 260 3.70 -4.40 -17.33
C GLN A 260 3.39 -5.64 -16.49
N TYR A 261 2.29 -6.33 -16.79
CA TYR A 261 1.86 -7.53 -16.05
C TYR A 261 2.04 -8.80 -16.90
N ASP A 262 3.18 -9.47 -16.74
CA ASP A 262 3.56 -10.66 -17.51
C ASP A 262 3.14 -11.97 -16.81
N LEU A 263 1.87 -12.38 -16.96
CA LEU A 263 1.37 -13.61 -16.33
C LEU A 263 1.59 -14.87 -17.19
N PRO A 264 2.24 -15.94 -16.68
CA PRO A 264 2.50 -17.18 -17.42
C PRO A 264 1.19 -17.91 -17.80
N PRO A 265 1.23 -18.82 -18.81
CA PRO A 265 2.42 -19.43 -19.39
C PRO A 265 2.88 -18.81 -20.72
N ASP A 266 2.00 -18.10 -21.42
CA ASP A 266 2.27 -17.48 -22.73
C ASP A 266 2.33 -15.94 -22.66
N TYR A 267 2.19 -15.40 -21.44
CA TYR A 267 2.17 -13.98 -21.12
C TYR A 267 0.97 -13.24 -21.74
N LEU A 268 -0.06 -13.98 -22.18
CA LEU A 268 -1.34 -13.44 -22.58
C LEU A 268 -2.26 -13.28 -21.36
N SER A 269 -2.95 -12.14 -21.29
CA SER A 269 -3.91 -11.85 -20.21
C SER A 269 -5.16 -11.17 -20.75
N TYR A 270 -6.23 -11.25 -19.97
CA TYR A 270 -7.38 -10.33 -20.01
C TYR A 270 -7.13 -9.24 -18.97
N ALA A 271 -7.47 -8.00 -19.25
CA ALA A 271 -7.19 -6.88 -18.36
C ALA A 271 -8.31 -5.85 -18.35
N HIS A 272 -8.80 -5.54 -17.16
CA HIS A 272 -9.86 -4.56 -16.97
C HIS A 272 -9.52 -3.58 -15.85
N TYR A 273 -9.89 -2.31 -16.03
CA TYR A 273 -9.78 -1.23 -15.06
C TYR A 273 -11.16 -0.79 -14.59
N TYR A 274 -11.44 -1.03 -13.32
CA TYR A 274 -12.65 -0.71 -12.61
C TYR A 274 -12.52 0.70 -12.01
N GLU A 275 -12.91 1.73 -12.77
CA GLU A 275 -12.85 3.13 -12.32
C GLU A 275 -13.94 3.43 -11.29
N ARG A 276 -13.56 3.78 -10.06
CA ARG A 276 -14.45 4.14 -8.95
C ARG A 276 -15.49 3.07 -8.59
N GLU A 277 -15.23 1.81 -8.90
CA GLU A 277 -16.12 0.71 -8.53
C GLU A 277 -15.75 0.07 -7.19
N GLY A 278 -14.54 0.35 -6.68
CA GLY A 278 -14.14 -0.05 -5.34
C GLY A 278 -14.71 0.90 -4.28
N TYR A 279 -15.39 0.37 -3.27
CA TYR A 279 -15.83 1.15 -2.09
C TYR A 279 -14.75 1.19 -1.01
N THR A 280 -14.51 2.35 -0.39
CA THR A 280 -13.59 2.49 0.75
C THR A 280 -14.18 3.37 1.85
N CYS A 281 -13.82 3.15 3.12
CA CYS A 281 -14.14 4.10 4.17
C CYS A 281 -13.28 5.39 4.15
N TYR A 282 -12.26 5.49 3.27
CA TYR A 282 -11.48 6.72 3.09
C TYR A 282 -12.17 7.73 2.16
N GLY A 283 -12.37 8.94 2.64
CA GLY A 283 -12.86 10.09 1.87
C GLY A 283 -11.82 11.20 1.71
N SER A 284 -12.24 12.32 1.13
CA SER A 284 -11.42 13.52 0.99
C SER A 284 -10.93 14.10 2.32
N ASP A 285 -11.64 13.82 3.41
CA ASP A 285 -11.26 14.18 4.78
C ASP A 285 -10.02 13.42 5.29
N TRP A 286 -9.62 12.35 4.61
CA TRP A 286 -8.40 11.58 4.89
C TRP A 286 -7.22 12.00 4.00
N HIS A 287 -7.36 13.06 3.21
CA HIS A 287 -6.34 13.51 2.27
C HIS A 287 -6.15 15.02 2.34
N VAL A 288 -4.95 15.48 2.02
CA VAL A 288 -4.62 16.91 1.89
C VAL A 288 -5.25 17.60 0.66
N ALA A 289 -5.90 16.83 -0.20
CA ALA A 289 -6.55 17.31 -1.42
C ALA A 289 -8.06 17.27 -1.20
N GLU A 290 -8.74 18.37 -1.48
CA GLU A 290 -10.21 18.44 -1.46
C GLU A 290 -10.81 18.09 -2.83
N GLU A 291 -10.09 18.44 -3.89
CA GLU A 291 -10.44 18.20 -5.29
C GLU A 291 -9.34 17.40 -5.97
N LEU A 292 -9.72 16.56 -6.93
CA LEU A 292 -8.79 15.93 -7.85
C LEU A 292 -8.77 16.72 -9.15
N TYR A 293 -7.58 16.94 -9.67
CA TYR A 293 -7.37 17.77 -10.85
C TYR A 293 -7.15 16.90 -12.09
N LYS A 294 -7.24 17.54 -13.26
CA LYS A 294 -6.76 16.99 -14.52
C LYS A 294 -6.05 18.07 -15.33
N LYS A 295 -4.88 17.77 -15.88
CA LYS A 295 -4.17 18.64 -16.83
C LYS A 295 -4.69 18.37 -18.22
N ILE A 296 -5.01 19.44 -18.93
CA ILE A 296 -5.49 19.38 -20.31
C ILE A 296 -4.45 20.04 -21.20
N SER A 297 -4.00 19.29 -22.19
CA SER A 297 -3.17 19.82 -23.28
C SER A 297 -4.03 20.03 -24.51
N TYR A 298 -4.30 21.29 -24.85
CA TYR A 298 -5.18 21.70 -25.94
C TYR A 298 -4.40 22.40 -27.06
N LYS A 299 -4.63 21.94 -28.30
CA LYS A 299 -4.00 22.50 -29.50
C LYS A 299 -5.04 23.09 -30.44
N TYR A 300 -4.89 24.38 -30.74
CA TYR A 300 -5.74 25.14 -31.64
C TYR A 300 -4.97 25.58 -32.88
N VAL A 301 -5.56 25.40 -34.07
CA VAL A 301 -5.00 25.89 -35.34
C VAL A 301 -5.90 27.00 -35.88
N ALA A 302 -5.34 28.20 -36.01
CA ALA A 302 -6.07 29.41 -36.37
C ALA A 302 -6.50 29.42 -37.85
N GLY A 303 -7.74 29.84 -38.11
CA GLY A 303 -8.23 30.17 -39.45
C GLY A 303 -7.75 31.53 -39.96
N GLY A 304 -7.32 32.42 -39.04
CA GLY A 304 -6.78 33.75 -39.28
C GLY A 304 -7.76 34.85 -38.86
N GLY A 305 -7.27 35.78 -38.03
CA GLY A 305 -8.02 36.94 -37.55
C GLY A 305 -8.67 36.75 -36.17
N GLU A 306 -8.55 35.57 -35.56
CA GLU A 306 -9.06 35.30 -34.22
C GLU A 306 -8.33 36.14 -33.17
N THR A 307 -9.10 36.75 -32.26
CA THR A 307 -8.58 37.53 -31.12
C THR A 307 -8.80 36.83 -29.78
N ARG A 308 -9.57 35.73 -29.79
CA ARG A 308 -9.96 34.96 -28.61
C ARG A 308 -9.98 33.47 -28.94
N ILE A 309 -9.54 32.66 -27.99
CA ILE A 309 -9.59 31.19 -28.05
C ILE A 309 -10.47 30.71 -26.89
N THR A 310 -11.38 29.80 -27.17
CA THR A 310 -12.22 29.15 -26.14
C THR A 310 -11.65 27.79 -25.83
N LEU A 311 -11.42 27.52 -24.54
CA LEU A 311 -10.92 26.25 -24.05
C LEU A 311 -12.08 25.26 -23.88
N PRO A 312 -11.91 23.99 -24.30
CA PRO A 312 -13.00 23.01 -24.33
C PRO A 312 -13.44 22.53 -22.94
N ASP A 313 -12.50 22.39 -22.00
CA ASP A 313 -12.73 21.76 -20.70
C ASP A 313 -12.76 22.76 -19.54
N LYS A 314 -13.63 22.49 -18.56
CA LYS A 314 -13.94 23.40 -17.43
C LYS A 314 -14.54 22.60 -16.25
N PRO A 315 -14.52 23.13 -15.01
CA PRO A 315 -14.04 24.46 -14.61
C PRO A 315 -12.51 24.54 -14.53
N ILE A 316 -11.95 25.64 -15.04
CA ILE A 316 -10.49 25.87 -15.07
C ILE A 316 -10.03 26.36 -13.69
N VAL A 317 -8.94 25.78 -13.19
CA VAL A 317 -8.31 26.21 -11.95
C VAL A 317 -7.44 27.44 -12.21
N LYS A 318 -7.74 28.54 -11.52
CA LYS A 318 -6.93 29.75 -11.59
C LYS A 318 -5.54 29.50 -11.02
N GLY A 319 -4.50 30.00 -11.69
CA GLY A 319 -3.12 29.96 -11.20
C GLY A 319 -2.24 28.92 -11.89
N PHE A 320 -2.78 28.16 -12.85
CA PHE A 320 -1.96 27.39 -13.78
C PHE A 320 -2.56 27.42 -15.19
N ILE A 321 -1.93 28.19 -16.06
CA ILE A 321 -2.16 28.17 -17.51
C ILE A 321 -0.88 28.59 -18.22
N LYS A 322 -0.47 27.80 -19.20
CA LYS A 322 0.66 28.10 -20.08
C LYS A 322 0.19 28.12 -21.51
N VAL A 323 0.66 29.11 -22.28
CA VAL A 323 0.25 29.31 -23.67
C VAL A 323 1.50 29.46 -24.53
N TRP A 324 1.56 28.73 -25.62
CA TRP A 324 2.59 28.89 -26.65
C TRP A 324 1.95 29.25 -27.98
N LEU A 325 2.55 30.19 -28.70
CA LEU A 325 2.20 30.52 -30.07
C LEU A 325 3.35 30.12 -31.00
N ASN A 326 3.11 29.14 -31.87
CA ASN A 326 4.10 28.57 -32.77
C ASN A 326 5.39 28.18 -32.02
N ASN A 327 5.23 27.47 -30.89
CA ASN A 327 6.27 27.05 -29.94
C ASN A 327 6.98 28.17 -29.15
N ASN A 328 6.51 29.42 -29.22
CA ASN A 328 7.04 30.51 -28.39
C ASN A 328 6.13 30.71 -27.18
N PHE A 329 6.69 30.58 -25.97
CA PHE A 329 5.98 30.81 -24.73
C PHE A 329 5.47 32.26 -24.65
N LEU A 330 4.22 32.41 -24.23
CA LEU A 330 3.54 33.69 -24.05
C LEU A 330 3.29 33.93 -22.55
N GLU A 331 3.27 35.20 -22.16
CA GLU A 331 3.02 35.60 -20.77
C GLU A 331 1.59 36.13 -20.56
N GLU A 332 0.92 35.64 -19.52
CA GLU A 332 -0.35 36.21 -19.04
C GLU A 332 -0.14 37.66 -18.58
N GLY A 333 -1.05 38.56 -18.95
CA GLY A 333 -0.98 40.00 -18.68
C GLY A 333 -0.15 40.79 -19.70
N THR A 334 0.79 40.15 -20.41
CA THR A 334 1.61 40.80 -21.46
C THR A 334 1.12 40.42 -22.86
N ASN A 335 0.95 39.12 -23.11
CA ASN A 335 0.59 38.57 -24.41
C ASN A 335 -0.87 38.15 -24.49
N TYR A 336 -1.49 37.78 -23.36
CA TYR A 336 -2.89 37.37 -23.30
C TYR A 336 -3.51 37.62 -21.92
N GLU A 337 -4.85 37.64 -21.84
CA GLU A 337 -5.62 37.61 -20.59
C GLU A 337 -6.52 36.37 -20.56
N VAL A 338 -6.78 35.84 -19.38
CA VAL A 338 -7.60 34.63 -19.19
C VAL A 338 -8.87 34.97 -18.44
N ASP A 339 -10.02 34.64 -19.03
CA ASP A 339 -11.29 34.55 -18.33
C ASP A 339 -11.48 33.09 -17.88
N TYR A 340 -11.08 32.81 -16.64
CA TYR A 340 -11.16 31.48 -16.03
C TYR A 340 -12.59 30.96 -15.88
N ASN A 341 -13.58 31.86 -15.77
CA ASN A 341 -14.99 31.46 -15.66
C ASN A 341 -15.59 31.09 -17.02
N ALA A 342 -15.29 31.89 -18.05
CA ALA A 342 -15.73 31.62 -19.41
C ALA A 342 -14.90 30.53 -20.10
N GLY A 343 -13.72 30.20 -19.57
CA GLY A 343 -12.77 29.28 -20.17
C GLY A 343 -12.21 29.82 -21.48
N SER A 344 -11.67 31.04 -21.47
CA SER A 344 -11.18 31.64 -22.71
C SER A 344 -9.97 32.53 -22.54
N ILE A 345 -9.13 32.56 -23.58
CA ILE A 345 -7.92 33.37 -23.67
C ILE A 345 -8.16 34.50 -24.68
N THR A 346 -7.97 35.74 -24.27
CA THR A 346 -8.01 36.92 -25.15
C THR A 346 -6.60 37.39 -25.42
N LEU A 347 -6.25 37.58 -26.69
CA LEU A 347 -4.89 37.95 -27.08
C LEU A 347 -4.66 39.47 -26.95
N ILE A 348 -3.53 39.84 -26.37
CA ILE A 348 -3.01 41.23 -26.31
C ILE A 348 -1.97 41.42 -27.42
N SER A 349 -0.97 40.54 -27.48
CA SER A 349 0.16 40.63 -28.43
C SER A 349 0.61 39.23 -28.87
N PRO A 350 0.38 38.84 -30.14
CA PRO A 350 -0.24 39.63 -31.20
C PRO A 350 -1.74 39.86 -30.95
N ALA A 351 -2.29 41.00 -31.41
CA ALA A 351 -3.71 41.31 -31.20
C ALA A 351 -4.68 40.38 -31.94
N LYS A 352 -4.18 39.58 -32.90
CA LYS A 352 -4.93 38.56 -33.64
C LYS A 352 -3.98 37.49 -34.19
N LEU A 353 -4.48 36.28 -34.33
CA LEU A 353 -3.75 35.17 -34.93
C LEU A 353 -3.68 35.30 -36.45
N ALA A 354 -2.55 34.89 -37.03
CA ALA A 354 -2.43 34.65 -38.44
C ALA A 354 -3.03 33.28 -38.81
N LYS A 355 -3.39 33.11 -40.08
CA LYS A 355 -3.85 31.82 -40.57
C LYS A 355 -2.77 30.76 -40.39
N ASN A 356 -3.17 29.60 -39.87
CA ASN A 356 -2.32 28.45 -39.50
C ASN A 356 -1.40 28.67 -38.29
N ASP A 357 -1.55 29.78 -37.56
CA ASP A 357 -0.91 29.87 -36.25
C ASP A 357 -1.39 28.73 -35.36
N VAL A 358 -0.45 28.12 -34.64
CA VAL A 358 -0.71 27.04 -33.71
C VAL A 358 -0.60 27.59 -32.31
N VAL A 359 -1.71 27.53 -31.57
CA VAL A 359 -1.73 27.86 -30.15
C VAL A 359 -1.86 26.59 -29.34
N GLU A 360 -0.88 26.35 -28.49
CA GLU A 360 -0.86 25.24 -27.54
C GLU A 360 -1.11 25.80 -26.14
N VAL A 361 -2.02 25.16 -25.41
CA VAL A 361 -2.43 25.60 -24.08
C VAL A 361 -2.41 24.42 -23.15
N HIS A 362 -1.64 24.53 -22.06
CA HIS A 362 -1.72 23.62 -20.93
C HIS A 362 -2.45 24.31 -19.79
N TYR A 363 -3.52 23.71 -19.28
CA TYR A 363 -4.31 24.26 -18.19
C TYR A 363 -4.86 23.14 -17.30
N ILE A 364 -5.21 23.49 -16.07
CA ILE A 364 -5.74 22.54 -15.09
C ILE A 364 -7.24 22.73 -14.96
N ILE A 365 -7.99 21.63 -14.89
CA ILE A 365 -9.41 21.62 -14.55
C ILE A 365 -9.65 20.91 -13.22
N VAL A 366 -10.75 21.25 -12.55
CA VAL A 366 -11.30 20.39 -11.49
C VAL A 366 -11.93 19.18 -12.17
N HIS A 367 -11.32 18.00 -11.96
CA HIS A 367 -11.78 16.75 -12.55
C HIS A 367 -12.86 16.09 -11.69
N LYS A 368 -12.60 15.96 -10.39
CA LYS A 368 -13.52 15.37 -9.41
C LYS A 368 -13.58 16.27 -8.18
N LYS A 369 -14.78 16.69 -7.77
CA LYS A 369 -14.97 17.37 -6.48
C LYS A 369 -15.00 16.35 -5.37
N ALA A 370 -14.82 16.77 -4.11
CA ALA A 370 -14.87 15.89 -2.93
C ALA A 370 -16.00 14.82 -2.99
N ALA A 371 -17.23 15.25 -3.31
CA ALA A 371 -18.38 14.34 -3.38
C ALA A 371 -18.27 13.24 -4.48
N ASP A 372 -17.46 13.46 -5.52
CA ASP A 372 -17.33 12.56 -6.68
C ASP A 372 -16.28 11.46 -6.48
N TRP A 373 -15.37 11.63 -5.51
CA TRP A 373 -14.30 10.67 -5.22
C TRP A 373 -14.25 10.23 -3.74
N ASN A 374 -15.15 10.74 -2.91
CA ASN A 374 -15.33 10.24 -1.55
C ASN A 374 -15.71 8.76 -1.55
N HIS A 375 -15.05 8.00 -0.69
CA HIS A 375 -15.37 6.59 -0.41
C HIS A 375 -15.25 5.66 -1.61
N VAL A 376 -14.44 6.03 -2.61
CA VAL A 376 -14.15 5.19 -3.77
C VAL A 376 -12.66 5.08 -4.06
N TYR A 377 -12.27 3.97 -4.67
CA TYR A 377 -10.92 3.71 -5.18
C TYR A 377 -11.01 2.96 -6.52
N ASP A 378 -9.93 2.96 -7.30
CA ASP A 378 -9.89 2.26 -8.58
C ASP A 378 -9.13 0.93 -8.46
N VAL A 379 -9.43 -0.03 -9.33
CA VAL A 379 -8.73 -1.32 -9.41
C VAL A 379 -8.47 -1.71 -10.85
N ALA A 380 -7.25 -2.13 -11.17
CA ALA A 380 -6.93 -2.90 -12.37
C ALA A 380 -6.77 -4.38 -12.01
N GLN A 381 -7.34 -5.27 -12.82
CA GLN A 381 -7.22 -6.72 -12.68
C GLN A 381 -6.68 -7.33 -13.98
N PHE A 382 -5.76 -8.29 -13.84
CA PHE A 382 -5.14 -9.00 -14.95
C PHE A 382 -5.33 -10.50 -14.76
N ILE A 383 -6.01 -11.16 -15.68
CA ILE A 383 -6.31 -12.60 -15.64
C ILE A 383 -5.44 -13.32 -16.66
N SER A 384 -4.59 -14.23 -16.19
CA SER A 384 -3.79 -15.11 -17.07
C SER A 384 -4.65 -15.87 -18.08
N SER A 385 -4.17 -16.05 -19.31
CA SER A 385 -4.87 -16.74 -20.40
C SER A 385 -5.30 -18.18 -20.08
N ASN A 386 -4.55 -18.85 -19.21
CA ASN A 386 -4.87 -20.20 -18.74
C ASN A 386 -5.88 -20.23 -17.58
N LEU A 387 -6.34 -19.04 -17.15
CA LEU A 387 -7.32 -18.82 -16.09
C LEU A 387 -6.90 -19.39 -14.72
N LYS A 388 -5.60 -19.39 -14.41
CA LYS A 388 -5.09 -19.90 -13.12
C LYS A 388 -4.72 -18.82 -12.12
N TYR A 389 -4.29 -17.67 -12.60
CA TYR A 389 -3.75 -16.59 -11.79
C TYR A 389 -4.39 -15.26 -12.11
N VAL A 390 -4.49 -14.42 -11.09
CA VAL A 390 -4.93 -13.03 -11.16
C VAL A 390 -3.85 -12.16 -10.52
N ALA A 391 -3.42 -11.12 -11.23
CA ALA A 391 -2.70 -10.00 -10.63
C ALA A 391 -3.66 -8.80 -10.53
N PHE A 392 -3.40 -7.91 -9.58
CA PHE A 392 -4.22 -6.71 -9.40
C PHE A 392 -3.38 -5.53 -8.93
N SER A 393 -3.83 -4.31 -9.25
CA SER A 393 -3.36 -3.07 -8.65
C SER A 393 -4.53 -2.15 -8.34
N ALA A 394 -4.66 -1.75 -7.09
CA ALA A 394 -5.68 -0.83 -6.61
C ALA A 394 -5.03 0.50 -6.24
N VAL A 395 -5.67 1.62 -6.61
CA VAL A 395 -5.11 2.97 -6.40
C VAL A 395 -6.08 3.91 -5.70
N TRP A 396 -5.55 4.72 -4.79
CA TRP A 396 -6.28 5.77 -4.08
C TRP A 396 -5.41 7.02 -3.85
N PRO A 397 -5.91 8.26 -4.03
CA PRO A 397 -7.21 8.60 -4.63
C PRO A 397 -7.39 8.03 -6.05
N PRO A 398 -8.63 7.97 -6.59
CA PRO A 398 -8.87 7.55 -7.97
C PRO A 398 -7.98 8.30 -8.98
N ALA A 399 -7.49 7.60 -10.00
CA ALA A 399 -6.63 8.19 -11.02
C ALA A 399 -7.36 9.30 -11.81
N SER A 400 -6.61 10.30 -12.30
CA SER A 400 -7.10 11.26 -13.29
C SER A 400 -7.23 10.59 -14.65
N ASP A 401 -6.22 9.83 -15.06
CA ASP A 401 -6.12 9.18 -16.36
C ASP A 401 -5.58 7.76 -16.22
N PHE A 402 -6.08 6.85 -17.06
CA PHE A 402 -5.70 5.43 -16.96
C PHE A 402 -5.85 4.67 -18.28
N THR A 403 -5.06 3.61 -18.41
CA THR A 403 -5.19 2.59 -19.46
C THR A 403 -4.55 1.28 -19.01
N VAL A 404 -5.12 0.14 -19.41
CA VAL A 404 -4.51 -1.20 -19.28
C VAL A 404 -3.87 -1.69 -20.58
N ASP A 405 -3.96 -0.89 -21.66
CA ASP A 405 -3.56 -1.24 -23.02
C ASP A 405 -2.43 -0.34 -23.56
N ALA A 406 -1.61 0.23 -22.66
CA ALA A 406 -0.62 1.23 -23.06
C ALA A 406 0.43 0.71 -24.05
N TRP A 407 0.61 -0.61 -24.15
CA TRP A 407 1.57 -1.21 -25.08
C TRP A 407 1.26 -0.95 -26.55
N ARG A 408 -0.02 -0.96 -26.94
CA ARG A 408 -0.43 -0.67 -28.33
C ARG A 408 -0.15 0.78 -28.73
N LYS A 409 -0.09 1.67 -27.74
CA LYS A 409 0.21 3.10 -27.90
C LYS A 409 1.49 3.50 -27.19
N ARG A 410 2.47 2.58 -27.06
CA ARG A 410 3.69 2.81 -26.26
C ARG A 410 4.45 4.08 -26.65
N LEU A 411 4.51 4.42 -27.93
CA LEU A 411 5.19 5.64 -28.41
C LEU A 411 4.50 6.93 -27.94
N GLN A 412 3.21 6.84 -27.62
CA GLN A 412 2.39 7.93 -27.13
C GLN A 412 2.35 7.98 -25.59
N TYR A 413 2.35 6.84 -24.90
CA TYR A 413 2.04 6.80 -23.46
C TYR A 413 3.20 6.40 -22.54
N LEU A 414 4.15 5.59 -23.00
CA LEU A 414 5.16 5.02 -22.11
C LEU A 414 6.07 6.11 -21.51
N PHE A 415 6.45 7.08 -22.34
CA PHE A 415 7.42 8.12 -22.01
C PHE A 415 6.82 9.53 -21.93
N TRP A 416 5.49 9.63 -21.83
CA TRP A 416 4.77 10.90 -21.81
C TRP A 416 3.60 10.81 -20.83
N PRO A 417 3.09 11.96 -20.35
CA PRO A 417 1.85 11.99 -19.59
C PRO A 417 0.67 11.47 -20.43
N LEU A 418 -0.34 10.93 -19.76
CA LEU A 418 -1.63 10.73 -20.40
C LEU A 418 -2.32 12.09 -20.53
N ASN A 419 -3.15 12.24 -21.56
CA ASN A 419 -3.92 13.47 -21.76
C ASN A 419 -5.35 13.09 -22.13
N ASN A 420 -6.21 13.12 -21.11
CA ASN A 420 -7.63 12.78 -21.23
C ASN A 420 -7.87 11.36 -21.76
N VAL A 421 -7.22 10.38 -21.12
CA VAL A 421 -7.28 8.95 -21.42
C VAL A 421 -8.03 8.21 -20.31
N SER A 422 -9.08 7.50 -20.67
CA SER A 422 -9.87 6.63 -19.77
C SER A 422 -10.21 5.35 -20.53
N GLU A 423 -9.23 4.47 -20.63
CA GLU A 423 -9.30 3.22 -21.39
C GLU A 423 -9.39 2.04 -20.42
N ALA A 424 -10.63 1.65 -20.07
CA ALA A 424 -10.88 0.62 -19.07
C ALA A 424 -10.54 -0.80 -19.50
N ASP A 425 -10.36 -1.03 -20.80
CA ASP A 425 -10.27 -2.36 -21.39
C ASP A 425 -9.22 -2.36 -22.51
N MET A 426 -8.70 -3.54 -22.83
CA MET A 426 -7.81 -3.74 -23.95
C MET A 426 -8.60 -3.83 -25.26
N VAL A 427 -8.06 -3.22 -26.33
CA VAL A 427 -8.69 -3.23 -27.67
C VAL A 427 -8.90 -4.64 -28.25
N SER A 428 -8.05 -5.60 -27.90
CA SER A 428 -8.27 -7.01 -28.22
C SER A 428 -7.69 -7.90 -27.13
N GLU A 429 -8.38 -8.99 -26.83
CA GLU A 429 -8.06 -9.87 -25.70
C GLU A 429 -8.21 -11.36 -26.04
N PRO A 430 -7.43 -12.24 -25.38
CA PRO A 430 -6.34 -11.89 -24.47
C PRO A 430 -5.15 -11.30 -25.24
N TYR A 431 -4.36 -10.44 -24.60
CA TYR A 431 -3.20 -9.81 -25.21
C TYR A 431 -1.94 -9.99 -24.38
N ARG A 432 -0.80 -9.99 -25.08
CA ARG A 432 0.50 -10.22 -24.44
C ARG A 432 0.94 -8.99 -23.66
N SER A 433 1.33 -9.19 -22.40
CA SER A 433 1.99 -8.18 -21.58
C SER A 433 1.18 -6.88 -21.45
N PRO A 434 -0.04 -6.91 -20.86
CA PRO A 434 -0.78 -5.68 -20.57
C PRO A 434 0.10 -4.67 -19.83
N LEU A 435 -0.01 -3.40 -20.20
CA LEU A 435 0.74 -2.31 -19.57
C LEU A 435 -0.26 -1.36 -18.91
N LEU A 436 -0.25 -1.38 -17.57
CA LEU A 436 -1.00 -0.46 -16.74
C LEU A 436 -0.31 0.89 -16.68
N ILE A 437 -1.09 1.92 -16.93
CA ILE A 437 -0.81 3.28 -16.51
C ILE A 437 -1.99 3.77 -15.69
N ALA A 438 -1.70 4.20 -14.46
CA ALA A 438 -2.60 4.98 -13.62
C ALA A 438 -1.88 6.29 -13.27
N GLU A 439 -2.51 7.42 -13.58
CA GLU A 439 -1.94 8.75 -13.45
C GLU A 439 -2.73 9.63 -12.49
N TRP A 440 -2.01 10.48 -11.78
CA TRP A 440 -2.54 11.51 -10.91
C TRP A 440 -2.03 12.87 -11.34
N ASP A 441 -2.97 13.78 -11.61
CA ASP A 441 -2.67 15.16 -11.91
C ASP A 441 -2.86 16.01 -10.66
N ILE A 442 -1.77 16.66 -10.25
CA ILE A 442 -1.60 17.23 -8.93
C ILE A 442 -1.20 18.69 -9.07
N LEU A 443 -1.78 19.52 -8.21
CA LEU A 443 -1.48 20.94 -8.14
C LEU A 443 -0.87 21.29 -6.78
N MET A 444 0.37 21.77 -6.77
CA MET A 444 1.13 22.03 -5.55
C MET A 444 1.61 23.48 -5.48
N ALA A 445 1.79 24.00 -4.27
CA ALA A 445 2.44 25.30 -4.05
C ALA A 445 3.02 25.40 -2.63
N PRO A 446 4.16 26.11 -2.42
CA PRO A 446 4.81 26.22 -1.10
C PRO A 446 3.95 26.86 0.00
N GLY A 447 2.83 27.53 -0.31
CA GLY A 447 1.94 28.11 0.70
C GLY A 447 0.60 27.39 0.84
N LYS A 448 0.40 26.28 0.11
CA LYS A 448 -0.87 25.55 0.01
C LYS A 448 -0.59 24.05 0.19
N THR A 449 -0.71 23.27 -0.88
CA THR A 449 -0.43 21.83 -0.90
C THR A 449 1.05 21.60 -1.15
N LYS A 450 1.82 21.27 -0.10
CA LYS A 450 3.25 20.92 -0.17
C LYS A 450 3.52 19.42 -0.26
N HIS A 451 2.52 18.60 0.01
CA HIS A 451 2.63 17.15 0.03
C HIS A 451 1.37 16.59 -0.63
N TYR A 452 1.49 15.51 -1.39
CA TYR A 452 0.39 14.72 -1.94
C TYR A 452 0.74 13.22 -1.83
N ARG A 453 -0.22 12.34 -1.54
CA ARG A 453 0.02 10.90 -1.42
C ARG A 453 -0.81 10.14 -2.44
N CYS A 454 -0.14 9.35 -3.25
CA CYS A 454 -0.75 8.33 -4.07
C CYS A 454 -0.53 6.97 -3.39
N VAL A 455 -1.61 6.26 -3.05
CA VAL A 455 -1.56 4.91 -2.49
C VAL A 455 -1.78 3.90 -3.58
N GLU A 456 -0.97 2.84 -3.57
CA GLU A 456 -1.15 1.69 -4.43
C GLU A 456 -1.07 0.39 -3.63
N VAL A 457 -2.01 -0.52 -3.87
CA VAL A 457 -2.04 -1.87 -3.28
C VAL A 457 -2.03 -2.89 -4.40
N LYS A 458 -1.04 -3.76 -4.45
CA LYS A 458 -0.94 -4.74 -5.54
C LYS A 458 -0.47 -6.10 -5.09
N GLY A 459 -0.87 -7.13 -5.84
CA GLY A 459 -0.64 -8.52 -5.46
C GLY A 459 -0.90 -9.50 -6.59
N VAL A 460 -0.64 -10.77 -6.30
CA VAL A 460 -0.93 -11.92 -7.18
C VAL A 460 -1.60 -13.02 -6.37
N VAL A 461 -2.64 -13.62 -6.95
CA VAL A 461 -3.47 -14.66 -6.33
C VAL A 461 -3.80 -15.76 -7.32
N ASN A 462 -4.29 -16.90 -6.80
CA ASN A 462 -4.98 -17.88 -7.64
C ASN A 462 -6.28 -17.26 -8.18
N ARG A 463 -6.69 -17.65 -9.38
CA ARG A 463 -8.02 -17.29 -9.91
C ARG A 463 -9.09 -18.17 -9.27
N HIS A 464 -10.16 -17.54 -8.77
CA HIS A 464 -11.34 -18.20 -8.22
C HIS A 464 -12.55 -17.98 -9.13
N ASP A 465 -13.02 -16.73 -9.19
CA ASP A 465 -14.22 -16.31 -9.91
C ASP A 465 -14.01 -15.04 -10.73
N ALA A 466 -12.77 -14.57 -10.86
CA ALA A 466 -12.44 -13.51 -11.79
C ALA A 466 -12.92 -13.85 -13.21
N ASP A 467 -13.57 -12.90 -13.86
CA ASP A 467 -14.01 -13.06 -15.24
C ASP A 467 -13.89 -11.73 -15.98
N ASP A 468 -13.91 -11.82 -17.29
CA ASP A 468 -13.76 -10.67 -18.20
C ASP A 468 -14.83 -10.72 -19.30
N ALA A 469 -15.38 -9.56 -19.65
CA ALA A 469 -16.48 -9.44 -20.61
C ALA A 469 -16.11 -9.90 -22.03
N ASN A 470 -14.83 -9.82 -22.39
CA ASN A 470 -14.36 -10.19 -23.72
C ASN A 470 -14.03 -11.69 -23.82
N ARG A 471 -14.17 -12.44 -22.72
CA ARG A 471 -14.03 -13.89 -22.66
C ARG A 471 -15.36 -14.59 -22.92
N ALA A 472 -15.63 -15.01 -24.15
CA ALA A 472 -16.65 -16.01 -24.53
C ALA A 472 -17.93 -16.07 -23.64
N GLU A 473 -18.73 -14.98 -23.63
CA GLU A 473 -19.93 -14.78 -22.79
C GLU A 473 -19.68 -14.48 -21.30
N GLY A 474 -18.49 -14.00 -20.93
CA GLY A 474 -18.12 -13.59 -19.58
C GLY A 474 -18.62 -12.21 -19.18
N GLU A 475 -18.37 -11.84 -17.91
CA GLU A 475 -18.67 -10.54 -17.32
C GLU A 475 -17.43 -9.97 -16.63
N ASN A 476 -17.32 -8.65 -16.46
CA ASN A 476 -16.21 -8.06 -15.71
C ASN A 476 -16.39 -8.31 -14.20
N ILE A 477 -15.74 -9.35 -13.68
CA ILE A 477 -15.85 -9.76 -12.28
C ILE A 477 -14.49 -9.67 -11.59
N LEU A 478 -14.40 -8.82 -10.56
CA LEU A 478 -13.26 -8.81 -9.65
C LEU A 478 -13.24 -10.08 -8.80
N ASP A 479 -12.06 -10.73 -8.74
CA ASP A 479 -11.84 -11.96 -7.98
C ASP A 479 -12.21 -11.77 -6.50
N ARG A 480 -12.87 -12.76 -5.91
CA ARG A 480 -13.25 -12.75 -4.50
C ARG A 480 -12.06 -12.63 -3.54
N GLU A 481 -10.90 -13.21 -3.86
CA GLU A 481 -9.72 -13.07 -3.01
C GLU A 481 -9.14 -11.66 -3.10
N VAL A 482 -9.14 -11.06 -4.30
CA VAL A 482 -8.76 -9.66 -4.51
C VAL A 482 -9.68 -8.74 -3.68
N LYS A 483 -11.00 -8.94 -3.73
CA LYS A 483 -11.95 -8.20 -2.88
C LYS A 483 -11.68 -8.39 -1.39
N TYR A 484 -11.38 -9.61 -0.93
CA TYR A 484 -11.04 -9.88 0.47
C TYR A 484 -9.82 -9.06 0.92
N LEU A 485 -8.74 -9.13 0.15
CA LEU A 485 -7.48 -8.47 0.46
C LEU A 485 -7.61 -6.94 0.41
N LEU A 486 -8.30 -6.41 -0.60
CA LEU A 486 -8.55 -4.98 -0.73
C LEU A 486 -9.48 -4.45 0.36
N ASN A 487 -10.48 -5.22 0.80
CA ASN A 487 -11.30 -4.82 1.94
C ASN A 487 -10.51 -4.80 3.25
N GLU A 488 -9.50 -5.65 3.42
CA GLU A 488 -8.61 -5.57 4.59
C GLU A 488 -7.87 -4.22 4.65
N VAL A 489 -7.51 -3.67 3.48
CA VAL A 489 -6.83 -2.37 3.39
C VAL A 489 -7.83 -1.22 3.38
N PHE A 490 -8.81 -1.22 2.49
CA PHE A 490 -9.70 -0.08 2.24
C PHE A 490 -10.94 -0.02 3.14
N ASN A 491 -11.29 -1.14 3.80
CA ASN A 491 -12.43 -1.28 4.71
C ASN A 491 -12.08 -2.14 5.94
N PRO A 492 -11.00 -1.81 6.68
CA PRO A 492 -10.51 -2.62 7.78
C PRO A 492 -11.54 -2.72 8.92
N TRP A 493 -11.42 -3.74 9.77
CA TRP A 493 -12.06 -3.74 11.08
C TRP A 493 -11.51 -2.56 11.89
N ASP A 494 -12.37 -1.61 12.25
CA ASP A 494 -11.95 -0.34 12.86
C ASP A 494 -12.35 -0.22 14.34
N LEU A 495 -11.91 0.87 14.99
CA LEU A 495 -12.14 1.09 16.42
C LEU A 495 -13.62 1.25 16.74
N ASN A 496 -14.44 1.76 15.81
CA ASN A 496 -15.89 1.83 15.99
C ASN A 496 -16.48 0.41 16.01
N ASP A 497 -16.15 -0.43 15.02
CA ASP A 497 -16.55 -1.86 15.00
C ASP A 497 -16.12 -2.60 16.28
N ALA A 498 -14.93 -2.28 16.81
CA ALA A 498 -14.41 -2.90 18.01
C ALA A 498 -15.18 -2.50 19.28
N VAL A 499 -15.61 -1.24 19.41
CA VAL A 499 -16.36 -0.78 20.58
C VAL A 499 -17.85 -1.05 20.51
N GLU A 500 -18.41 -1.20 19.31
CA GLU A 500 -19.82 -1.56 19.05
C GLU A 500 -19.98 -3.07 18.82
N LYS A 501 -19.44 -3.86 19.75
CA LYS A 501 -19.35 -5.30 19.55
C LYS A 501 -20.71 -6.00 19.50
N ASP A 502 -20.99 -6.69 18.40
CA ASP A 502 -22.30 -7.29 18.05
C ASP A 502 -22.26 -8.82 17.78
N THR A 503 -21.10 -9.46 17.97
CA THR A 503 -20.94 -10.90 17.78
C THR A 503 -20.39 -11.60 19.01
N MET A 504 -20.85 -12.83 19.26
CA MET A 504 -20.21 -13.78 20.17
C MET A 504 -19.60 -14.94 19.38
N ARG A 505 -18.42 -15.43 19.78
CA ARG A 505 -17.72 -16.54 19.10
C ARG A 505 -17.87 -17.84 19.87
N PHE A 506 -18.09 -18.94 19.16
CA PHE A 506 -18.26 -20.27 19.73
C PHE A 506 -17.46 -21.31 18.96
N VAL A 507 -17.06 -22.36 19.65
CA VAL A 507 -16.45 -23.56 19.06
C VAL A 507 -17.13 -24.81 19.60
N LYS A 508 -17.19 -25.86 18.79
CA LYS A 508 -17.48 -27.22 19.23
C LYS A 508 -16.53 -28.19 18.56
N ILE A 509 -15.82 -28.97 19.36
CA ILE A 509 -14.91 -30.02 18.89
C ILE A 509 -15.47 -31.39 19.27
N ASP A 510 -15.56 -32.29 18.30
CA ASP A 510 -16.10 -33.64 18.46
C ASP A 510 -15.25 -34.64 17.67
N THR A 511 -14.91 -35.79 18.27
CA THR A 511 -14.18 -36.86 17.59
C THR A 511 -15.10 -38.05 17.40
N ARG A 512 -15.33 -38.45 16.15
CA ARG A 512 -16.30 -39.47 15.77
C ARG A 512 -15.65 -40.59 14.98
N THR A 513 -16.04 -41.81 15.30
CA THR A 513 -15.68 -43.00 14.51
C THR A 513 -16.94 -43.53 13.84
N VAL A 514 -16.92 -43.64 12.51
CA VAL A 514 -18.06 -44.11 11.71
C VAL A 514 -17.62 -45.23 10.77
N THR A 515 -18.49 -46.21 10.53
CA THR A 515 -18.18 -47.41 9.72
C THR A 515 -18.58 -47.28 8.25
N ALA A 516 -19.29 -46.21 7.90
CA ALA A 516 -19.69 -45.83 6.56
C ALA A 516 -19.78 -44.29 6.50
N THR A 517 -19.88 -43.74 5.28
CA THR A 517 -20.13 -42.30 5.11
C THR A 517 -21.37 -41.88 5.87
N THR A 518 -21.20 -40.96 6.83
CA THR A 518 -22.24 -40.60 7.80
C THR A 518 -22.38 -39.09 7.90
N ARG A 519 -23.63 -38.61 7.90
CA ARG A 519 -23.98 -37.23 8.21
C ARG A 519 -24.15 -37.06 9.73
N ILE A 520 -23.55 -36.02 10.29
CA ILE A 520 -23.64 -35.65 11.70
C ILE A 520 -24.22 -34.24 11.80
N ASP A 521 -25.22 -34.06 12.65
CA ASP A 521 -25.91 -32.78 12.82
C ASP A 521 -25.47 -32.07 14.11
N TYR A 522 -25.05 -30.81 13.97
CA TYR A 522 -24.60 -29.97 15.07
C TYR A 522 -25.52 -28.77 15.22
N ARG A 523 -26.29 -28.74 16.31
CA ARG A 523 -27.14 -27.60 16.67
C ARG A 523 -26.27 -26.40 17.09
N VAL A 524 -26.43 -25.25 16.42
CA VAL A 524 -25.69 -24.00 16.70
C VAL A 524 -26.58 -22.86 17.21
N GLY A 525 -27.90 -22.99 17.08
CA GLY A 525 -28.88 -22.10 17.72
C GLY A 525 -29.59 -21.14 16.74
N ALA A 526 -30.60 -20.41 17.22
CA ALA A 526 -31.45 -19.54 16.40
C ALA A 526 -30.73 -18.31 15.84
N ASN A 527 -29.79 -17.75 16.61
CA ASN A 527 -29.09 -16.51 16.26
C ASN A 527 -27.74 -16.74 15.57
N ALA A 528 -27.45 -17.97 15.16
CA ALA A 528 -26.19 -18.29 14.48
C ALA A 528 -26.10 -17.55 13.14
N ILE A 529 -24.97 -16.91 12.90
CA ILE A 529 -24.60 -16.30 11.63
C ILE A 529 -24.12 -17.44 10.73
N ILE A 530 -24.95 -17.78 9.76
CA ILE A 530 -24.75 -18.89 8.84
C ILE A 530 -24.66 -18.35 7.41
N SER A 531 -23.67 -18.83 6.66
CA SER A 531 -23.56 -18.53 5.24
C SER A 531 -24.72 -19.16 4.48
N LYS A 532 -25.45 -18.33 3.73
CA LYS A 532 -26.37 -18.78 2.69
C LYS A 532 -25.74 -18.42 1.36
N GLU A 533 -25.77 -19.33 0.37
CA GLU A 533 -25.32 -19.05 -1.00
C GLU A 533 -26.24 -18.05 -1.75
N ALA A 534 -27.20 -17.42 -1.07
CA ALA A 534 -27.92 -16.26 -1.55
C ALA A 534 -28.34 -15.38 -0.35
N ASP A 535 -28.14 -14.06 -0.48
CA ASP A 535 -28.71 -12.95 0.31
C ASP A 535 -27.78 -12.11 1.24
N ILE A 536 -27.37 -10.97 0.66
CA ILE A 536 -27.55 -9.55 1.08
C ILE A 536 -26.72 -8.89 2.22
N GLU A 537 -26.56 -7.58 2.01
CA GLU A 537 -25.82 -6.40 2.54
C GLU A 537 -25.34 -6.29 4.00
N ARG A 538 -24.07 -5.86 4.14
CA ARG A 538 -23.61 -4.89 5.16
C ARG A 538 -22.41 -4.10 4.61
N LYS A 539 -22.39 -2.77 4.83
CA LYS A 539 -21.34 -1.77 4.46
C LYS A 539 -21.15 -1.46 2.96
N GLY A 540 -22.18 -0.95 2.28
CA GLY A 540 -22.00 -0.17 1.03
C GLY A 540 -21.56 -0.93 -0.23
N SER A 541 -21.25 -2.23 -0.13
CA SER A 541 -21.16 -3.13 -1.28
C SER A 541 -22.58 -3.38 -1.81
N PRO A 542 -22.86 -3.24 -3.12
CA PRO A 542 -24.14 -3.66 -3.68
C PRO A 542 -24.36 -5.15 -3.38
N SER A 543 -25.32 -5.45 -2.50
CA SER A 543 -25.90 -6.77 -2.20
C SER A 543 -24.97 -7.97 -1.88
N GLY A 544 -24.85 -8.39 -0.61
CA GLY A 544 -24.37 -9.74 -0.22
C GLY A 544 -23.34 -9.79 0.91
N THR A 545 -23.43 -10.72 1.87
CA THR A 545 -22.25 -11.18 2.63
C THR A 545 -21.97 -12.65 2.30
N SER A 546 -20.88 -12.91 1.58
CA SER A 546 -20.39 -14.23 1.19
C SER A 546 -19.54 -14.88 2.28
N TRP A 547 -19.48 -16.21 2.31
CA TRP A 547 -18.56 -16.96 3.18
C TRP A 547 -17.10 -16.52 3.00
N TYR A 548 -16.76 -16.08 1.78
CA TYR A 548 -15.43 -15.64 1.36
C TYR A 548 -15.12 -14.17 1.68
N ASP A 549 -16.07 -13.40 2.22
CA ASP A 549 -15.84 -11.97 2.47
C ASP A 549 -14.95 -11.72 3.69
N TYR A 550 -14.11 -10.68 3.58
CA TYR A 550 -13.40 -10.14 4.72
C TYR A 550 -14.37 -9.60 5.77
N CYS A 551 -13.95 -9.63 7.02
CA CYS A 551 -14.77 -9.20 8.15
C CYS A 551 -16.10 -9.95 8.38
N ASN A 552 -16.41 -11.02 7.64
CA ASN A 552 -17.59 -11.84 7.92
C ASN A 552 -17.43 -12.69 9.20
N ALA A 553 -18.54 -13.02 9.85
CA ALA A 553 -18.65 -13.83 11.05
C ALA A 553 -19.32 -15.21 10.80
N THR A 554 -19.49 -15.58 9.52
CA THR A 554 -20.00 -16.88 9.09
C THR A 554 -19.22 -18.04 9.69
N GLU A 555 -19.90 -19.17 9.77
CA GLU A 555 -19.38 -20.42 10.29
C GLU A 555 -18.14 -20.92 9.53
N ARG A 556 -17.30 -21.67 10.23
CA ARG A 556 -16.15 -22.38 9.67
C ARG A 556 -16.15 -23.80 10.20
N VAL A 557 -15.96 -24.77 9.30
CA VAL A 557 -15.90 -26.19 9.66
C VAL A 557 -14.54 -26.74 9.29
N ILE A 558 -13.86 -27.34 10.25
CA ILE A 558 -12.57 -28.01 10.08
C ILE A 558 -12.79 -29.50 10.33
N VAL A 559 -12.31 -30.34 9.41
CA VAL A 559 -12.28 -31.80 9.58
C VAL A 559 -10.84 -32.26 9.45
N ASP A 560 -10.33 -32.93 10.49
CA ASP A 560 -8.94 -33.41 10.59
C ASP A 560 -7.89 -32.34 10.29
N GLY A 561 -8.13 -31.12 10.77
CA GLY A 561 -7.24 -29.98 10.57
C GLY A 561 -7.37 -29.28 9.21
N VAL A 562 -8.29 -29.73 8.34
CA VAL A 562 -8.54 -29.12 7.02
C VAL A 562 -9.81 -28.29 7.06
N LEU A 563 -9.72 -27.00 6.72
CA LEU A 563 -10.88 -26.13 6.51
C LEU A 563 -11.69 -26.63 5.30
N ILE A 564 -12.98 -26.86 5.53
CA ILE A 564 -13.94 -27.23 4.50
C ILE A 564 -14.65 -25.95 4.07
N SER A 565 -14.74 -25.69 2.76
CA SER A 565 -15.54 -24.61 2.20
C SER A 565 -16.90 -25.13 1.71
N PRO A 566 -17.94 -24.28 1.61
CA PRO A 566 -19.26 -24.68 1.14
C PRO A 566 -19.27 -25.29 -0.27
N GLU A 567 -18.38 -24.84 -1.16
CA GLU A 567 -18.36 -25.20 -2.60
C GLU A 567 -17.78 -26.61 -2.90
N ARG A 568 -17.43 -27.42 -1.90
CA ARG A 568 -16.81 -28.74 -2.14
C ARG A 568 -17.85 -29.83 -2.46
N THR A 569 -17.67 -30.51 -3.60
CA THR A 569 -18.53 -31.62 -4.08
C THR A 569 -18.14 -33.01 -3.56
N THR A 570 -17.10 -33.12 -2.72
CA THR A 570 -16.56 -34.39 -2.22
C THR A 570 -16.54 -34.45 -0.69
N ALA A 571 -16.73 -35.65 -0.11
CA ALA A 571 -16.63 -35.85 1.34
C ALA A 571 -15.16 -35.72 1.84
N PRO A 572 -14.90 -35.05 2.97
CA PRO A 572 -15.89 -34.43 3.85
C PRO A 572 -16.45 -33.11 3.30
N TYR A 573 -17.76 -32.92 3.44
CA TYR A 573 -18.47 -31.68 3.07
C TYR A 573 -19.46 -31.31 4.18
N TYR A 574 -19.86 -30.04 4.25
CA TYR A 574 -20.90 -29.60 5.17
C TYR A 574 -21.91 -28.67 4.50
N ASN A 575 -23.09 -28.56 5.08
CA ASN A 575 -24.05 -27.49 4.78
C ASN A 575 -24.73 -27.04 6.08
N ALA A 576 -25.54 -25.99 5.99
CA ALA A 576 -26.36 -25.55 7.10
C ALA A 576 -27.84 -25.59 6.75
N THR A 577 -28.66 -26.00 7.71
CA THR A 577 -30.11 -26.10 7.57
C THR A 577 -30.79 -25.41 8.74
N ASP A 578 -31.82 -24.63 8.43
CA ASP A 578 -32.73 -24.08 9.44
C ASP A 578 -33.92 -25.02 9.61
N ILE A 579 -34.17 -25.43 10.85
CA ILE A 579 -35.33 -26.23 11.24
C ILE A 579 -35.94 -25.58 12.48
N ASP A 580 -37.19 -25.16 12.37
CA ASP A 580 -37.94 -24.52 13.46
C ASP A 580 -37.20 -23.32 14.08
N ASN A 581 -36.60 -22.46 13.24
CA ASN A 581 -35.82 -21.29 13.66
C ASN A 581 -34.60 -21.65 14.51
N VAL A 582 -33.95 -22.76 14.16
CA VAL A 582 -32.73 -23.26 14.81
C VAL A 582 -31.81 -23.76 13.72
N TRP A 583 -30.61 -23.18 13.67
CA TRP A 583 -29.60 -23.61 12.74
C TRP A 583 -28.91 -24.89 13.19
N TYR A 584 -28.72 -25.78 12.21
CA TYR A 584 -27.89 -26.97 12.29
C TYR A 584 -26.82 -26.91 11.22
N ILE A 585 -25.59 -27.23 11.60
CA ILE A 585 -24.49 -27.50 10.66
C ILE A 585 -24.42 -29.00 10.49
N ASN A 586 -24.62 -29.48 9.26
CA ASN A 586 -24.60 -30.91 8.94
C ASN A 586 -23.27 -31.22 8.27
N VAL A 587 -22.45 -32.07 8.90
CA VAL A 587 -21.13 -32.48 8.39
C VAL A 587 -21.19 -33.93 7.94
N THR A 588 -20.82 -34.20 6.70
CA THR A 588 -20.75 -35.56 6.16
C THR A 588 -19.29 -36.00 6.10
N ILE A 589 -18.96 -37.11 6.79
CA ILE A 589 -17.60 -37.67 6.86
C ILE A 589 -17.57 -39.11 6.33
N PRO A 590 -16.47 -39.56 5.70
CA PRO A 590 -16.31 -40.95 5.26
C PRO A 590 -16.10 -41.92 6.44
N ALA A 591 -16.04 -43.22 6.14
CA ALA A 591 -15.71 -44.24 7.13
C ALA A 591 -14.30 -44.01 7.71
N GLY A 592 -14.18 -44.01 9.03
CA GLY A 592 -12.93 -43.68 9.72
C GLY A 592 -13.17 -42.98 11.05
N THR A 593 -12.07 -42.59 11.70
CA THR A 593 -12.08 -41.71 12.86
C THR A 593 -11.70 -40.31 12.42
N HIS A 594 -12.57 -39.34 12.69
CA HIS A 594 -12.42 -37.96 12.27
C HIS A 594 -12.61 -37.01 13.45
N THR A 595 -11.81 -35.96 13.53
CA THR A 595 -12.00 -34.82 14.44
C THR A 595 -12.68 -33.69 13.68
N ILE A 596 -13.85 -33.28 14.17
CA ILE A 596 -14.68 -32.23 13.59
C ILE A 596 -14.66 -31.04 14.53
N LYS A 597 -14.25 -29.87 14.03
CA LYS A 597 -14.30 -28.58 14.73
C LYS A 597 -15.26 -27.66 13.98
N ILE A 598 -16.22 -27.13 14.70
CA ILE A 598 -17.22 -26.19 14.17
C ILE A 598 -17.08 -24.89 14.93
N LEU A 599 -16.80 -23.84 14.19
CA LEU A 599 -16.78 -22.47 14.66
C LEU A 599 -17.99 -21.76 14.10
N TRP A 600 -18.70 -21.02 14.95
CA TRP A 600 -19.79 -20.17 14.50
C TRP A 600 -19.87 -18.95 15.40
N SER A 601 -20.63 -17.97 14.95
CA SER A 601 -20.88 -16.76 15.70
C SER A 601 -22.36 -16.54 15.82
N ASN A 602 -22.79 -15.93 16.92
CA ASN A 602 -24.17 -15.45 17.02
C ASN A 602 -24.21 -13.94 16.82
N SER A 603 -25.17 -13.46 16.03
CA SER A 603 -25.52 -12.05 15.98
C SER A 603 -26.33 -11.72 17.22
N THR A 604 -25.85 -10.79 18.03
CA THR A 604 -26.50 -10.41 19.28
C THR A 604 -25.99 -9.07 19.74
N THR A 605 -26.90 -8.22 20.19
CA THR A 605 -26.57 -6.96 20.83
C THR A 605 -27.01 -7.06 22.30
N PRO A 606 -26.06 -7.11 23.26
CA PRO A 606 -24.62 -6.95 23.09
C PRO A 606 -23.86 -8.22 22.67
N GLY A 607 -22.74 -8.03 21.95
CA GLY A 607 -21.76 -9.05 21.61
C GLY A 607 -20.83 -9.40 22.77
N ARG A 608 -19.72 -10.13 22.51
CA ARG A 608 -18.79 -10.57 23.57
C ARG A 608 -17.33 -10.46 23.16
N TYR A 609 -16.51 -9.99 24.10
CA TYR A 609 -15.07 -10.27 24.11
C TYR A 609 -14.81 -11.57 24.89
N GLU A 610 -14.42 -12.65 24.21
CA GLU A 610 -14.21 -13.96 24.82
C GLU A 610 -13.05 -13.95 25.81
N TRP A 611 -12.06 -13.08 25.58
CA TRP A 611 -10.82 -13.03 26.36
C TRP A 611 -10.40 -11.61 26.74
N VAL A 612 -9.89 -11.48 27.95
CA VAL A 612 -9.18 -10.30 28.44
C VAL A 612 -7.80 -10.74 28.93
N ILE A 613 -6.77 -10.23 28.28
CA ILE A 613 -5.41 -10.76 28.38
C ILE A 613 -4.46 -9.69 28.89
N VAL A 614 -3.77 -10.02 29.98
CA VAL A 614 -2.62 -9.27 30.48
C VAL A 614 -1.36 -10.11 30.31
N GLY A 615 -0.21 -9.47 30.24
CA GLY A 615 1.07 -10.19 30.22
C GLY A 615 1.24 -10.99 31.51
N ARG A 616 1.78 -12.22 31.43
CA ARG A 616 2.17 -12.98 32.62
C ARG A 616 3.20 -12.19 33.44
N ASP A 617 4.17 -11.60 32.75
CA ASP A 617 5.25 -10.80 33.34
C ASP A 617 4.86 -9.31 33.48
N ALA A 618 3.56 -8.99 33.39
CA ALA A 618 3.06 -7.63 33.49
C ALA A 618 3.16 -7.09 34.93
N HIS A 619 3.19 -5.76 35.02
CA HIS A 619 3.07 -5.07 36.31
C HIS A 619 1.59 -4.89 36.69
N THR A 620 1.32 -4.64 37.97
CA THR A 620 -0.04 -4.49 38.52
C THR A 620 -0.87 -3.42 37.82
N VAL A 621 -0.22 -2.42 37.22
CA VAL A 621 -0.86 -1.36 36.41
C VAL A 621 -1.66 -1.93 35.25
N ASP A 622 -1.20 -3.00 34.60
CA ASP A 622 -1.87 -3.60 33.45
C ASP A 622 -3.11 -4.39 33.90
N SER A 623 -3.04 -5.09 35.03
CA SER A 623 -4.21 -5.76 35.64
C SER A 623 -5.29 -4.77 36.07
N VAL A 624 -4.90 -3.66 36.69
CA VAL A 624 -5.85 -2.60 37.07
C VAL A 624 -6.43 -1.92 35.82
N GLY A 625 -5.61 -1.71 34.79
CA GLY A 625 -6.06 -1.22 33.49
C GLY A 625 -7.10 -2.14 32.84
N ALA A 626 -6.87 -3.45 32.83
CA ALA A 626 -7.82 -4.44 32.32
C ALA A 626 -9.17 -4.40 33.05
N ALA A 627 -9.18 -4.16 34.37
CA ALA A 627 -10.42 -4.00 35.13
C ALA A 627 -11.22 -2.76 34.68
N MET A 628 -10.56 -1.65 34.37
CA MET A 628 -11.21 -0.42 33.87
C MET A 628 -11.75 -0.60 32.44
N VAL A 629 -10.97 -1.24 31.56
CA VAL A 629 -11.35 -1.52 30.17
C VAL A 629 -12.56 -2.44 30.12
N THR A 630 -12.56 -3.54 30.88
CA THR A 630 -13.69 -4.48 30.93
C THR A 630 -14.95 -3.86 31.49
N ALA A 631 -14.84 -3.01 32.53
CA ALA A 631 -15.97 -2.25 33.03
C ALA A 631 -16.52 -1.27 31.97
N ALA A 632 -15.65 -0.65 31.17
CA ALA A 632 -16.07 0.24 30.09
C ALA A 632 -16.91 -0.50 29.04
N PHE A 633 -16.42 -1.63 28.55
CA PHE A 633 -17.15 -2.45 27.58
C PHE A 633 -18.49 -2.95 28.12
N LYS A 634 -18.54 -3.36 29.39
CA LYS A 634 -19.76 -3.92 30.01
C LYS A 634 -20.85 -2.88 30.26
N ASP A 635 -20.47 -1.65 30.61
CA ASP A 635 -21.42 -0.66 31.14
C ASP A 635 -21.68 0.52 30.19
N LYS A 636 -20.88 0.73 29.13
CA LYS A 636 -20.79 2.02 28.42
C LYS A 636 -20.91 1.97 26.88
N ILE A 637 -21.63 0.99 26.35
CA ILE A 637 -21.98 0.95 24.91
C ILE A 637 -23.39 1.55 24.72
N ILE A 638 -23.46 2.67 23.99
CA ILE A 638 -24.66 3.51 23.86
C ILE A 638 -25.72 2.88 22.97
N GLU A 639 -25.33 2.23 21.87
CA GLU A 639 -26.28 1.77 20.84
C GLU A 639 -26.93 0.41 21.11
N SER A 640 -26.57 -0.25 22.21
CA SER A 640 -27.21 -1.51 22.57
C SER A 640 -28.69 -1.30 22.94
N GLU A 641 -29.61 -2.01 22.28
CA GLU A 641 -31.02 -2.02 22.70
C GLU A 641 -31.10 -2.44 24.18
N GLY A 642 -31.55 -1.52 25.04
CA GLY A 642 -31.64 -1.74 26.48
C GLY A 642 -30.41 -1.30 27.31
N GLY A 643 -29.39 -0.68 26.71
CA GLY A 643 -28.24 -0.09 27.39
C GLY A 643 -27.27 -1.10 28.02
N ALA A 644 -27.25 -2.35 27.52
CA ALA A 644 -26.35 -3.40 27.99
C ALA A 644 -25.06 -3.42 27.16
N GLY A 645 -23.90 -3.16 27.78
CA GLY A 645 -22.61 -3.24 27.10
C GLY A 645 -22.17 -4.67 26.76
N ALA A 646 -21.05 -4.79 26.04
CA ALA A 646 -20.48 -6.06 25.58
C ALA A 646 -20.27 -7.01 26.77
N TYR A 647 -20.63 -8.27 26.58
CA TYR A 647 -20.31 -9.30 27.55
C TYR A 647 -18.79 -9.52 27.60
N ILE A 648 -18.31 -9.84 28.79
CA ILE A 648 -16.91 -10.20 29.03
C ILE A 648 -16.85 -11.68 29.37
N GLY A 649 -16.02 -12.41 28.62
CA GLY A 649 -15.75 -13.83 28.81
C GLY A 649 -14.74 -14.09 29.93
N LEU A 650 -13.68 -14.83 29.62
CA LEU A 650 -12.63 -15.19 30.57
C LEU A 650 -11.52 -14.13 30.61
N ALA A 651 -10.89 -14.00 31.78
CA ALA A 651 -9.61 -13.30 31.90
C ALA A 651 -8.48 -14.33 32.02
N GLY A 652 -7.31 -13.99 31.47
CA GLY A 652 -6.15 -14.87 31.49
C GLY A 652 -4.84 -14.13 31.23
N ALA A 653 -3.77 -14.91 31.17
CA ALA A 653 -2.44 -14.45 30.79
C ALA A 653 -2.21 -14.63 29.28
N ASP A 654 -1.19 -14.00 28.74
CA ASP A 654 -0.69 -14.31 27.40
C ASP A 654 -0.02 -15.69 27.37
N MET A 655 0.87 -15.97 28.33
CA MET A 655 1.70 -17.17 28.42
C MET A 655 1.44 -17.96 29.72
N LEU A 656 1.73 -19.26 29.70
CA LEU A 656 1.74 -20.11 30.90
C LEU A 656 2.78 -19.64 31.92
N ASP A 657 2.42 -19.64 33.21
CA ASP A 657 3.37 -19.52 34.31
C ASP A 657 3.98 -20.89 34.69
N ALA A 658 5.30 -20.93 34.89
CA ALA A 658 5.99 -22.15 35.33
C ALA A 658 5.60 -22.54 36.77
N ASP A 659 5.24 -21.57 37.60
CA ASP A 659 4.75 -21.78 38.94
C ASP A 659 3.25 -22.09 38.92
N VAL A 660 2.91 -23.34 39.23
CA VAL A 660 1.52 -23.82 39.30
C VAL A 660 0.63 -22.99 40.24
N ARG A 661 1.20 -22.27 41.21
CA ARG A 661 0.47 -21.38 42.12
C ARG A 661 -0.02 -20.11 41.44
N MET A 662 0.58 -19.75 40.31
CA MET A 662 0.30 -18.56 39.50
C MET A 662 -0.39 -18.89 38.17
N GLN A 663 -0.60 -20.18 37.87
CA GLN A 663 -1.19 -20.61 36.61
C GLN A 663 -2.67 -20.21 36.50
N MET A 664 -3.01 -19.74 35.30
CA MET A 664 -4.35 -19.38 34.88
C MET A 664 -4.49 -19.70 33.38
N PRO A 665 -5.68 -19.54 32.77
CA PRO A 665 -5.82 -19.67 31.33
C PRO A 665 -4.86 -18.76 30.56
N TYR A 666 -4.35 -19.25 29.44
CA TYR A 666 -3.43 -18.50 28.57
C TYR A 666 -3.74 -18.73 27.10
N VAL A 667 -3.44 -17.73 26.26
CA VAL A 667 -3.90 -17.69 24.86
C VAL A 667 -2.80 -17.85 23.81
N MET A 668 -1.53 -17.65 24.16
CA MET A 668 -0.45 -17.77 23.19
C MET A 668 -0.04 -19.22 22.99
N ASN A 669 0.25 -19.60 21.75
CA ASN A 669 0.72 -20.92 21.40
C ASN A 669 2.16 -21.12 21.89
N LYS A 670 2.39 -22.24 22.56
CA LYS A 670 3.69 -22.62 23.09
C LYS A 670 4.38 -23.59 22.11
N PHE A 671 5.45 -23.13 21.46
CA PHE A 671 6.26 -23.92 20.53
C PHE A 671 7.30 -24.77 21.24
N GLY A 672 7.92 -24.21 22.29
CA GLY A 672 8.94 -24.88 23.09
C GLY A 672 8.35 -25.73 24.22
N THR A 673 9.22 -26.36 25.01
CA THR A 673 8.80 -27.14 26.19
C THR A 673 8.81 -26.31 27.48
N GLY A 674 9.54 -25.19 27.50
CA GLY A 674 9.68 -24.29 28.66
C GLY A 674 8.56 -23.27 28.78
N ALA A 675 8.66 -22.35 29.73
CA ALA A 675 7.71 -21.26 29.92
C ALA A 675 8.35 -19.89 29.70
N THR A 676 9.49 -19.79 29.02
CA THR A 676 10.10 -18.49 28.73
C THR A 676 9.40 -17.83 27.54
N ARG A 677 9.54 -16.51 27.37
CA ARG A 677 8.99 -15.80 26.21
C ARG A 677 9.50 -16.36 24.88
N ALA A 678 10.71 -16.90 24.85
CA ALA A 678 11.29 -17.56 23.67
C ALA A 678 10.55 -18.87 23.30
N ASP A 679 9.99 -19.59 24.28
CA ASP A 679 9.20 -20.81 24.02
C ASP A 679 7.86 -20.52 23.30
N TYR A 680 7.45 -19.26 23.19
CA TYR A 680 6.22 -18.82 22.52
C TYR A 680 6.49 -18.06 21.22
N LYS A 681 7.73 -18.12 20.73
CA LYS A 681 8.10 -17.63 19.40
C LYS A 681 8.63 -18.79 18.56
N ASP A 682 8.31 -18.78 17.28
CA ASP A 682 8.88 -19.73 16.34
C ASP A 682 10.33 -19.36 15.96
N ALA A 683 10.94 -20.13 15.07
CA ALA A 683 12.34 -19.96 14.67
C ALA A 683 12.66 -18.60 14.01
N ILE A 684 11.65 -17.90 13.48
CA ILE A 684 11.81 -16.57 12.87
C ILE A 684 11.24 -15.45 13.75
N GLY A 685 10.89 -15.77 15.01
CA GLY A 685 10.44 -14.80 16.00
C GLY A 685 8.93 -14.52 15.99
N ARG A 686 8.12 -15.25 15.21
CA ARG A 686 6.66 -15.08 15.17
C ARG A 686 6.02 -15.68 16.42
N ALA A 687 5.12 -14.91 17.03
CA ALA A 687 4.15 -15.47 17.98
C ALA A 687 2.92 -16.00 17.23
N ALA A 688 2.16 -16.91 17.85
CA ALA A 688 0.87 -17.37 17.34
C ALA A 688 -0.11 -17.56 18.49
N LEU A 689 -1.40 -17.49 18.18
CA LEU A 689 -2.45 -17.86 19.13
C LEU A 689 -2.55 -19.38 19.22
N ARG A 690 -2.86 -19.86 20.42
CA ARG A 690 -3.36 -21.22 20.62
C ARG A 690 -4.69 -21.35 19.87
N ASP A 691 -4.98 -22.54 19.37
CA ASP A 691 -6.21 -22.77 18.60
C ASP A 691 -7.47 -22.59 19.48
N ASP A 692 -7.65 -23.46 20.48
CA ASP A 692 -8.75 -23.35 21.45
C ASP A 692 -8.27 -23.62 22.87
N TRP A 693 -9.00 -23.06 23.85
CA TRP A 693 -8.74 -23.34 25.27
C TRP A 693 -9.28 -24.70 25.69
N CYS A 694 -10.49 -25.01 25.25
CA CYS A 694 -11.14 -26.31 25.41
C CYS A 694 -12.09 -26.58 24.24
N THR A 695 -12.82 -27.70 24.26
CA THR A 695 -13.73 -28.11 23.18
C THR A 695 -14.94 -27.19 22.97
N THR A 696 -15.10 -26.16 23.80
CA THR A 696 -16.24 -25.24 23.78
C THR A 696 -15.86 -23.76 23.92
N TRP A 697 -14.57 -23.43 24.01
CA TRP A 697 -14.12 -22.04 24.17
C TRP A 697 -12.94 -21.72 23.23
N PRO A 698 -13.18 -20.93 22.16
CA PRO A 698 -12.16 -20.64 21.16
C PRO A 698 -11.08 -19.71 21.70
N VAL A 699 -9.92 -19.65 21.02
CA VAL A 699 -8.86 -18.66 21.24
C VAL A 699 -8.50 -18.00 19.91
N ALA A 700 -7.91 -18.75 18.99
CA ALA A 700 -7.84 -18.33 17.58
C ALA A 700 -9.29 -18.29 17.05
N SER A 701 -9.67 -17.21 16.38
CA SER A 701 -11.05 -16.85 15.98
C SER A 701 -11.94 -16.19 17.05
N SER A 702 -11.40 -15.88 18.24
CA SER A 702 -12.12 -15.13 19.28
C SER A 702 -12.04 -13.62 19.10
N ASN A 703 -12.80 -12.89 19.91
CA ASN A 703 -12.56 -11.47 20.15
C ASN A 703 -11.75 -11.33 21.46
N LEU A 704 -10.58 -10.71 21.41
CA LEU A 704 -9.65 -10.59 22.52
C LEU A 704 -9.34 -9.12 22.84
N ILE A 705 -9.33 -8.79 24.13
CA ILE A 705 -8.76 -7.55 24.65
C ILE A 705 -7.36 -7.85 25.16
N ALA A 706 -6.37 -7.03 24.80
CA ALA A 706 -5.04 -7.04 25.40
C ALA A 706 -4.73 -5.72 26.09
N VAL A 707 -4.25 -5.78 27.32
CA VAL A 707 -3.74 -4.61 28.05
C VAL A 707 -2.25 -4.81 28.37
N GLY A 708 -1.46 -3.76 28.14
CA GLY A 708 -0.01 -3.79 28.26
C GLY A 708 0.69 -3.92 26.91
N GLY A 709 1.85 -3.26 26.78
CA GLY A 709 2.53 -3.08 25.50
C GLY A 709 3.25 -4.32 24.98
N PRO A 710 3.74 -4.31 23.72
CA PRO A 710 4.39 -5.45 23.06
C PRO A 710 5.54 -6.07 23.86
N ILE A 711 6.26 -5.30 24.68
CA ILE A 711 7.34 -5.83 25.53
C ILE A 711 6.81 -6.63 26.73
N ALA A 712 5.70 -6.19 27.34
CA ALA A 712 5.11 -6.81 28.52
C ALA A 712 4.08 -7.91 28.20
N ASN A 713 3.41 -7.82 27.04
CA ASN A 713 2.32 -8.71 26.64
C ASN A 713 2.59 -9.28 25.24
N LEU A 714 2.70 -10.61 25.14
CA LEU A 714 2.99 -11.33 23.92
C LEU A 714 1.82 -11.30 22.90
N LEU A 715 0.58 -11.13 23.35
CA LEU A 715 -0.55 -10.88 22.45
C LEU A 715 -0.42 -9.51 21.77
N ALA A 716 0.01 -8.48 22.50
CA ALA A 716 0.32 -7.18 21.91
C ALA A 716 1.54 -7.26 20.97
N TYR A 717 2.54 -8.11 21.27
CA TYR A 717 3.65 -8.39 20.35
C TYR A 717 3.20 -9.08 19.07
N TYR A 718 2.26 -10.03 19.15
CA TYR A 718 1.66 -10.64 17.96
C TYR A 718 0.96 -9.58 17.11
N ALA A 719 0.20 -8.68 17.74
CA ALA A 719 -0.57 -7.65 17.05
C ALA A 719 0.28 -6.50 16.47
N ASN A 720 1.48 -6.27 17.02
CA ASN A 720 2.34 -5.13 16.69
C ASN A 720 2.68 -5.03 15.19
N ASP A 721 2.76 -6.15 14.50
CA ASP A 721 3.09 -6.21 13.07
C ASP A 721 1.86 -5.96 12.17
N PHE A 722 0.67 -5.71 12.72
CA PHE A 722 -0.58 -5.54 11.97
C PHE A 722 -1.27 -4.18 12.19
N THR A 723 -0.81 -3.39 13.15
CA THR A 723 -1.46 -2.12 13.51
C THR A 723 -0.66 -0.92 13.00
N PRO A 724 -1.31 0.14 12.48
CA PRO A 724 -0.59 1.32 11.98
C PRO A 724 0.03 2.17 13.09
N ALA A 725 -0.32 1.93 14.36
CA ALA A 725 0.45 2.36 15.51
C ALA A 725 1.21 1.16 16.09
N LEU A 726 2.53 1.12 15.94
CA LEU A 726 3.36 0.01 16.41
C LEU A 726 4.50 0.48 17.32
N TRP A 727 4.98 -0.42 18.17
CA TRP A 727 6.23 -0.23 18.91
C TRP A 727 7.42 -0.61 18.01
N GLY A 728 8.40 0.29 17.92
CA GLY A 728 9.69 0.02 17.28
C GLY A 728 10.53 -0.93 18.11
N ILE A 729 10.24 -2.23 18.02
CA ILE A 729 11.01 -3.31 18.67
C ILE A 729 12.48 -3.22 18.22
N PRO A 730 13.45 -2.95 19.11
CA PRO A 730 14.84 -2.67 18.73
C PRO A 730 15.53 -3.78 17.92
N GLU A 731 15.09 -5.02 18.09
CA GLU A 731 15.58 -6.17 17.32
C GLU A 731 15.22 -6.10 15.82
N TYR A 732 14.16 -5.35 15.47
CA TYR A 732 13.60 -5.29 14.12
C TYR A 732 13.58 -3.88 13.53
N ALA A 733 13.61 -2.84 14.36
CA ALA A 733 13.46 -1.45 13.97
C ALA A 733 14.81 -0.76 13.73
N ALA A 734 14.85 0.12 12.73
CA ALA A 734 15.97 1.04 12.55
C ALA A 734 16.12 1.98 13.75
N SER A 735 17.31 2.55 13.94
CA SER A 735 17.62 3.44 15.07
C SER A 735 16.67 4.64 15.21
N ALA A 736 16.12 5.14 14.10
CA ALA A 736 15.14 6.22 14.10
C ALA A 736 13.82 5.83 14.79
N TRP A 737 13.44 4.56 14.70
CA TRP A 737 12.17 4.01 15.19
C TRP A 737 12.31 3.20 16.49
N ALA A 738 13.50 2.64 16.76
CA ALA A 738 13.73 1.79 17.92
C ALA A 738 13.36 2.49 19.24
N ASN A 739 12.63 1.76 20.10
CA ASN A 739 12.12 2.23 21.39
C ASN A 739 11.17 3.42 21.33
N LYS A 740 10.34 3.50 20.28
CA LYS A 740 9.32 4.54 20.13
C LYS A 740 8.02 3.94 19.62
N ILE A 741 6.91 4.62 19.86
CA ILE A 741 5.65 4.37 19.18
C ILE A 741 5.72 5.04 17.79
N ILE A 742 5.42 4.31 16.74
CA ILE A 742 5.48 4.74 15.35
C ILE A 742 4.08 4.93 14.80
N ALA A 743 3.79 6.09 14.21
CA ALA A 743 2.57 6.33 13.44
C ALA A 743 2.85 6.05 11.96
N LEU A 744 2.61 4.82 11.50
CA LEU A 744 3.07 4.31 10.20
C LEU A 744 2.40 5.02 9.01
N SER A 745 1.09 5.24 9.09
CA SER A 745 0.27 5.89 8.06
C SER A 745 0.21 7.42 8.17
N CYS A 746 0.77 7.99 9.24
CA CYS A 746 0.93 9.44 9.39
C CYS A 746 1.79 10.01 8.25
N TRP A 747 1.38 11.14 7.68
CA TRP A 747 2.06 11.81 6.57
C TRP A 747 3.43 12.33 7.01
N SER A 748 3.49 12.92 8.21
CA SER A 748 4.74 13.39 8.82
C SER A 748 5.58 12.27 9.46
N GLN A 749 5.13 11.01 9.41
CA GLN A 749 5.81 9.83 9.94
C GLN A 749 6.28 9.99 11.40
N LYS A 750 5.44 10.56 12.27
CA LYS A 750 5.83 10.88 13.64
C LYS A 750 6.16 9.64 14.46
N THR A 751 7.12 9.82 15.37
CA THR A 751 7.47 8.86 16.40
C THR A 751 7.29 9.49 17.78
N TYR A 752 6.81 8.72 18.74
CA TYR A 752 6.45 9.19 20.07
C TYR A 752 7.20 8.41 21.16
N ALA A 753 7.70 9.13 22.15
CA ALA A 753 8.41 8.56 23.30
C ALA A 753 8.07 9.34 24.57
N SER A 754 7.83 8.62 25.64
CA SER A 754 7.44 9.15 26.94
C SER A 754 8.63 9.76 27.69
N SER A 755 8.29 10.67 28.60
CA SER A 755 9.18 11.35 29.52
C SER A 755 8.48 11.50 30.88
N GLU A 756 9.20 12.05 31.87
CA GLU A 756 8.62 12.31 33.19
C GLU A 756 7.35 13.18 33.13
N LYS A 757 7.30 14.14 32.21
CA LYS A 757 6.24 15.15 32.08
C LYS A 757 5.21 14.85 31.00
N THR A 758 5.49 13.94 30.07
CA THR A 758 4.58 13.63 28.96
C THR A 758 4.62 12.14 28.67
N GLY A 759 3.46 11.48 28.70
CA GLY A 759 3.30 10.08 28.33
C GLY A 759 2.66 9.91 26.96
N TYR A 760 2.85 8.74 26.36
CA TYR A 760 2.18 8.32 25.14
C TYR A 760 1.63 6.91 25.25
N ALA A 761 0.48 6.68 24.64
CA ALA A 761 -0.18 5.38 24.62
C ALA A 761 -0.93 5.14 23.31
N VAL A 762 -1.23 3.89 23.02
CA VAL A 762 -1.91 3.42 21.83
C VAL A 762 -3.23 2.75 22.23
N VAL A 763 -4.27 3.04 21.46
CA VAL A 763 -5.47 2.20 21.38
C VAL A 763 -5.59 1.74 19.93
N ALA A 764 -5.64 0.43 19.69
CA ALA A 764 -5.65 -0.12 18.34
C ALA A 764 -6.52 -1.36 18.23
N THR A 765 -6.98 -1.65 17.03
CA THR A 765 -7.69 -2.88 16.71
C THR A 765 -7.24 -3.46 15.37
N TYR A 766 -7.43 -4.76 15.22
CA TYR A 766 -7.15 -5.50 13.99
C TYR A 766 -7.98 -6.78 13.97
N LYS A 767 -8.36 -7.24 12.77
CA LYS A 767 -8.98 -8.56 12.57
C LYS A 767 -8.07 -9.41 11.68
N ASP A 768 -7.53 -10.49 12.23
CA ASP A 768 -6.59 -11.34 11.49
C ASP A 768 -7.27 -12.31 10.52
N LEU A 769 -6.46 -13.07 9.75
CA LEU A 769 -6.97 -14.04 8.78
C LEU A 769 -7.68 -15.25 9.40
N ASN A 770 -7.56 -15.46 10.72
CA ASN A 770 -8.42 -16.40 11.47
C ASN A 770 -9.76 -15.76 11.87
N GLY A 771 -10.02 -14.52 11.49
CA GLY A 771 -11.17 -13.74 11.94
C GLY A 771 -11.11 -13.35 13.41
N THR A 772 -9.93 -13.48 14.05
CA THR A 772 -9.70 -13.08 15.43
C THR A 772 -9.70 -11.56 15.53
N VAL A 773 -10.56 -11.01 16.38
CA VAL A 773 -10.59 -9.56 16.63
C VAL A 773 -9.68 -9.25 17.81
N LEU A 774 -8.77 -8.30 17.63
CA LEU A 774 -7.86 -7.81 18.67
C LEU A 774 -8.27 -6.38 19.02
N PHE A 775 -8.41 -6.08 20.30
CA PHE A 775 -8.53 -4.72 20.82
C PHE A 775 -7.44 -4.49 21.86
N LEU A 776 -6.59 -3.50 21.63
CA LEU A 776 -5.34 -3.30 22.35
C LEU A 776 -5.35 -1.94 23.02
N ILE A 777 -4.96 -1.88 24.30
CA ILE A 777 -4.62 -0.63 24.97
C ILE A 777 -3.29 -0.77 25.70
N TRP A 778 -2.31 0.06 25.33
CA TRP A 778 -0.98 0.01 25.94
C TRP A 778 -0.27 1.36 25.91
N GLY A 779 0.54 1.62 26.93
CA GLY A 779 1.42 2.79 27.01
C GLY A 779 2.86 2.45 26.63
N ASP A 780 3.64 3.48 26.27
CA ASP A 780 5.11 3.37 26.24
C ASP A 780 5.63 2.92 27.62
N TRP A 781 5.16 3.58 28.69
CA TRP A 781 5.40 3.15 30.08
C TRP A 781 4.13 2.59 30.74
N GLY A 782 4.30 1.80 31.80
CA GLY A 782 3.16 1.25 32.56
C GLY A 782 2.24 2.32 33.18
N ARG A 783 2.80 3.49 33.54
CA ARG A 783 2.00 4.66 33.97
C ARG A 783 1.10 5.16 32.84
N ASP A 784 1.61 5.15 31.61
CA ASP A 784 0.87 5.60 30.43
C ASP A 784 -0.27 4.62 30.11
N THR A 785 -0.03 3.29 30.23
CA THR A 785 -1.09 2.26 30.14
C THR A 785 -2.21 2.53 31.14
N TYR A 786 -1.87 2.82 32.40
CA TYR A 786 -2.87 3.08 33.43
C TYR A 786 -3.74 4.30 33.09
N TYR A 787 -3.13 5.43 32.71
CA TYR A 787 -3.90 6.63 32.41
C TYR A 787 -4.65 6.55 31.07
N ALA A 788 -4.15 5.78 30.09
CA ALA A 788 -4.88 5.47 28.87
C ALA A 788 -6.13 4.62 29.13
N THR A 789 -6.00 3.58 29.96
CA THR A 789 -7.14 2.72 30.34
C THR A 789 -8.15 3.45 31.22
N LYS A 790 -7.71 4.35 32.11
CA LYS A 790 -8.60 5.27 32.86
C LYS A 790 -9.35 6.21 31.92
N TRP A 791 -8.64 6.87 30.99
CA TRP A 791 -9.27 7.73 29.99
C TRP A 791 -10.29 6.95 29.16
N PHE A 792 -9.94 5.74 28.70
CA PHE A 792 -10.85 4.89 27.94
C PHE A 792 -12.13 4.58 28.73
N HIS A 793 -11.98 4.20 30.00
CA HIS A 793 -13.12 3.94 30.88
C HIS A 793 -14.00 5.16 31.09
N GLU A 794 -13.44 6.34 31.30
CA GLU A 794 -14.21 7.54 31.65
C GLU A 794 -14.81 8.25 30.44
N LYS A 795 -14.11 8.25 29.30
CA LYS A 795 -14.41 9.09 28.13
C LYS A 795 -14.18 8.37 26.80
N GLY A 796 -13.04 7.68 26.66
CA GLY A 796 -12.60 7.16 25.37
C GLY A 796 -13.56 6.16 24.75
N ILE A 797 -14.20 5.27 25.52
CA ILE A 797 -15.20 4.33 25.00
C ILE A 797 -16.37 5.04 24.29
N TYR A 798 -16.81 6.19 24.80
CA TYR A 798 -17.86 6.99 24.18
C TYR A 798 -17.34 7.75 22.96
N GLU A 799 -16.11 8.25 23.04
CA GLU A 799 -15.48 8.96 21.94
C GLU A 799 -15.29 8.06 20.71
N LEU A 800 -14.82 6.82 20.91
CA LEU A 800 -14.58 5.85 19.84
C LEU A 800 -15.87 5.40 19.14
N GLN A 801 -17.02 5.37 19.84
CA GLN A 801 -18.32 5.10 19.21
C GLN A 801 -18.73 6.22 18.23
N GLY A 802 -18.21 7.43 18.40
CA GLY A 802 -18.44 8.53 17.46
C GLY A 802 -17.36 8.72 16.41
N TYR A 803 -16.37 7.81 16.33
CA TYR A 803 -15.30 7.93 15.34
C TYR A 803 -15.79 7.56 13.94
N PRO A 804 -15.26 8.23 12.90
CA PRO A 804 -15.50 7.77 11.54
C PRO A 804 -14.90 6.37 11.36
N ASN A 805 -15.49 5.64 10.41
CA ASN A 805 -14.95 4.37 9.92
C ASN A 805 -13.48 4.54 9.48
N CYS A 806 -12.74 3.44 9.32
CA CYS A 806 -11.31 3.40 8.95
C CYS A 806 -10.30 3.74 10.05
N VAL A 807 -10.69 4.33 11.19
CA VAL A 807 -9.74 4.57 12.30
C VAL A 807 -9.43 3.25 13.00
N THR A 808 -8.29 2.62 12.69
CA THR A 808 -7.86 1.34 13.27
C THR A 808 -6.94 1.52 14.48
N ALA A 809 -6.28 2.68 14.60
CA ALA A 809 -5.47 3.02 15.76
C ALA A 809 -5.48 4.51 16.09
N ILE A 810 -5.28 4.83 17.37
CA ILE A 810 -5.00 6.18 17.85
C ILE A 810 -3.77 6.21 18.75
N ILE A 811 -3.09 7.35 18.75
CA ILE A 811 -2.05 7.67 19.72
C ILE A 811 -2.56 8.76 20.65
N LEU A 812 -2.42 8.51 21.95
CA LEU A 812 -2.78 9.41 23.04
C LEU A 812 -1.52 10.12 23.53
N ARG A 813 -1.63 11.43 23.80
CA ARG A 813 -0.69 12.20 24.61
C ARG A 813 -1.27 12.39 26.01
N ILE A 814 -0.44 12.17 27.02
CA ILE A 814 -0.80 12.29 28.43
C ILE A 814 0.09 13.37 29.07
N ASP A 815 -0.51 14.43 29.60
CA ASP A 815 0.22 15.51 30.23
C ASP A 815 0.31 15.29 31.76
N TYR A 816 1.52 15.04 32.26
CA TYR A 816 1.78 14.78 33.68
C TYR A 816 2.16 16.04 34.48
N THR A 817 2.07 17.24 33.89
CA THR A 817 2.44 18.47 34.58
C THR A 817 1.44 18.89 35.67
N LYS A 818 0.22 18.35 35.64
CA LYS A 818 -0.85 18.62 36.61
C LYS A 818 -1.53 17.33 37.06
N HIS A 819 -2.11 17.37 38.25
CA HIS A 819 -2.97 16.31 38.76
C HIS A 819 -4.45 16.75 38.70
N GLU A 820 -5.36 15.95 38.15
CA GLU A 820 -5.13 14.69 37.42
C GLU A 820 -4.50 14.94 36.02
N PRO A 821 -3.72 13.97 35.46
CA PRO A 821 -3.16 14.09 34.12
C PRO A 821 -4.24 14.26 33.05
N THR A 822 -3.99 15.12 32.06
CA THR A 822 -4.93 15.29 30.93
C THR A 822 -4.53 14.41 29.76
N VAL A 823 -5.50 13.71 29.17
CA VAL A 823 -5.29 12.83 28.00
C VAL A 823 -5.93 13.47 26.78
N SER A 824 -5.21 13.48 25.66
CA SER A 824 -5.67 14.01 24.37
C SER A 824 -5.23 13.09 23.23
N VAL A 825 -6.08 12.91 22.24
CA VAL A 825 -5.74 12.17 21.02
C VAL A 825 -4.86 13.04 20.14
N VAL A 826 -3.69 12.53 19.74
CA VAL A 826 -2.75 13.22 18.85
C VAL A 826 -2.67 12.57 17.48
N GLU A 827 -3.09 11.32 17.31
CA GLU A 827 -3.13 10.63 16.02
C GLU A 827 -4.45 9.87 15.85
N LYS A 828 -4.99 9.87 14.63
CA LYS A 828 -6.09 8.99 14.20
C LYS A 828 -5.69 8.32 12.89
N LEU A 829 -5.31 7.06 12.98
CA LEU A 829 -4.63 6.32 11.92
C LEU A 829 -5.56 5.28 11.31
N GLY A 830 -5.59 5.25 9.98
CA GLY A 830 -6.07 4.13 9.19
C GLY A 830 -4.90 3.30 8.63
N THR A 831 -5.23 2.32 7.80
CA THR A 831 -4.27 1.48 7.06
C THR A 831 -3.47 2.28 6.02
N ILE A 832 -4.08 3.25 5.33
CA ILE A 832 -3.42 3.99 4.22
C ILE A 832 -3.18 5.48 4.48
N SER A 833 -3.88 6.09 5.44
CA SER A 833 -3.78 7.53 5.75
C SER A 833 -4.11 7.83 7.22
N GLU A 834 -4.03 9.10 7.60
CA GLU A 834 -4.45 9.63 8.89
C GLU A 834 -5.59 10.65 8.71
N LEU A 835 -6.48 10.76 9.70
CA LEU A 835 -7.59 11.73 9.68
C LEU A 835 -7.18 13.08 10.30
N ILE A 836 -6.33 13.05 11.34
CA ILE A 836 -5.75 14.28 11.89
C ILE A 836 -4.53 14.60 11.04
N LEU A 837 -4.74 15.31 9.93
CA LEU A 837 -3.65 15.67 9.03
C LEU A 837 -2.66 16.59 9.75
N HIS A 838 -1.46 16.09 9.96
CA HIS A 838 -0.37 16.88 10.50
C HIS A 838 0.30 17.66 9.39
N GLN A 839 0.50 18.97 9.61
CA GLN A 839 1.43 19.71 8.77
C GLN A 839 2.82 19.11 8.95
N ASP A 840 3.43 18.73 7.83
CA ASP A 840 4.81 18.27 7.74
C ASP A 840 5.75 19.29 8.44
N PRO A 841 6.67 18.85 9.32
CA PRO A 841 7.60 19.73 10.03
C PRO A 841 8.42 20.67 9.14
#